data_AF-A0A5C6CXZ9-F1
#
_entry.id   AF-A0A5C6CXZ9-F1
#
_cell.length_a   1.000
_cell.length_b   1.000
_cell.length_c   1.000
_cell.angle_alpha   90.00
_cell.angle_beta   90.00
_cell.angle_gamma   90.00
#
_symmetry.space_group_name_H-M   'P 1'
#
loop_
_entity.id
_entity.type
_entity.pdbx_description
1 polymer ?
#
loop_
_entity_poly.entity_id
_entity_poly.type
_entity_poly.pdbx_seq_one_letter_code
_entity_poly.pdbx_strand_id
1 'polypeptide(L)'
;MSSLALAETTRPPDKAQLNKALWVRFAWKEYRMLRGFWLAILVLGAVGQWVSTLMMINDYLIPSWLFSSAWGAAALYAVGAAVTLFGAENEERTRGFLQLLPGLWQPIFFAKLAVAVGSAVLLAGVLCLTGWMIAGFVWPAAEQCILSLTVAGVAIVEATVWGLLFSLLWKQPLMAAVAAMAVASFGSQLAVLATPLARDSFSAESYQAAIPMRLAICLVVFVVDVLIGSQWLAPLGLVGKRRKEASSEFSLVTAKSQAAVKSEFQPWRRRMFVRLLWQTWRESRVAILTATGLGLLLTVSCFIPATLLGQGGSSPPWQIFFLLILPALFGALVFRGDQKRNHRLFLATHSARPRLVWLARQIVWLGALLIVLHVIRFSFWRIIPMETARQIASSLAEFGSNFEFRGDYYKVSEWLQRWWHGQVIGANRRMALGAWSAVLAAYSLGQFFSLTFKREVLAGFLAILFSVLLAAWSLVVFVWQLNPLAFVLPLAVASLAATLLRMPYWLVERGSLRYWLLPALSLGLPLLFISLYLPLARLRQIDLPMPRFRFQQAPFEATLKIYEQGQLDRQESIVRFERIAGIAEEELEAESIRMQSFAEITVDGKTFEEFGISPTEVEEYSFGSKKSLEPSVRKTLNRFEHKKRESYQAFKEAHLAIVVEKLQEVEFPVPLYNAKKQNRNLPSANLLLNLVEDVERRMEANELEDAWIRLQFVLSIDSEDFLERKWFENKLRDWASHPQQTSERIKFAVAGLESIFSALPHPQDYILQDYLKTRDVILEKQLPQYLNDRNSQYFAFLANKFPWESERALQALDYFARQALNYCDAVVTLPNGMSTGADVTPRSIRDLLLKAPYSKLFAINRGVFEDDWQEFARACNLTYVGYTSFLAAKEFGNSGDFHHLLNDWAIAETKRRALLIELALLAYRLDHREYPEKLAELVPEYLAKMQLDPYSGEDFQYRPEGLKHPLLYHADESTVLSELPAESPLFWSVGIFDCRLEKLSNYADLSSYYEKEFGMSGGYGGDGSYGEVNVEEPENIEPLPEGHIVYQFRGKNSEEYNPHNLVFPLSRKQAEQNP
;
A
#
# COMPACT_ATOMS: atom_id res chain seq x y z
N MET A 1 -37.35 77.58 39.46
CA MET A 1 -37.35 77.85 37.99
C MET A 1 -36.15 77.24 37.24
N SER A 2 -35.41 76.29 37.82
CA SER A 2 -34.24 75.65 37.18
C SER A 2 -34.41 74.14 36.87
N SER A 3 -35.61 73.58 37.02
CA SER A 3 -35.91 72.15 36.76
C SER A 3 -36.71 71.89 35.47
N LEU A 4 -37.05 72.93 34.70
CA LEU A 4 -37.88 72.83 33.48
C LEU A 4 -37.11 72.93 32.16
N ALA A 5 -35.80 73.22 32.19
CA ALA A 5 -34.98 73.42 30.97
C ALA A 5 -34.18 72.17 30.52
N LEU A 6 -34.34 71.02 31.20
CA LEU A 6 -33.57 69.79 30.90
C LEU A 6 -34.41 68.69 30.23
N ALA A 7 -35.67 68.97 29.87
CA ALA A 7 -36.60 67.98 29.31
C ALA A 7 -36.67 67.97 27.77
N GLU A 8 -35.96 68.85 27.05
CA GLU A 8 -36.29 69.15 25.64
C GLU A 8 -35.31 68.66 24.56
N THR A 9 -34.30 67.83 24.85
CA THR A 9 -33.30 67.46 23.80
C THR A 9 -32.97 66.00 23.59
N THR A 10 -33.59 65.04 24.29
CA THR A 10 -33.40 63.63 23.95
C THR A 10 -34.58 63.11 23.15
N ARG A 11 -34.60 63.40 21.83
CA ARG A 11 -35.42 62.59 20.90
C ARG A 11 -35.09 61.12 21.19
N PRO A 12 -36.10 60.25 21.42
CA PRO A 12 -35.83 58.84 21.64
C PRO A 12 -35.00 58.35 20.45
N PRO A 13 -33.86 57.67 20.70
CA PRO A 13 -33.02 57.18 19.62
C PRO A 13 -33.89 56.36 18.66
N ASP A 14 -33.73 56.62 17.36
CA ASP A 14 -34.43 55.88 16.33
C ASP A 14 -34.30 54.38 16.61
N LYS A 15 -35.43 53.65 16.56
CA LYS A 15 -35.46 52.20 16.80
C LYS A 15 -34.42 51.48 15.94
N ALA A 16 -34.15 51.97 14.73
CA ALA A 16 -33.10 51.43 13.86
C ALA A 16 -31.70 51.61 14.46
N GLN A 17 -31.37 52.79 14.99
CA GLN A 17 -30.09 53.06 15.65
C GLN A 17 -29.92 52.22 16.92
N LEU A 18 -30.98 52.08 17.73
CA LEU A 18 -30.96 51.23 18.92
C LEU A 18 -30.73 49.75 18.55
N ASN A 19 -31.43 49.24 17.53
CA ASN A 19 -31.26 47.87 17.05
C ASN A 19 -29.84 47.62 16.52
N LYS A 20 -29.27 48.58 15.76
CA LYS A 20 -27.89 48.50 15.28
C LYS A 20 -26.88 48.49 16.43
N ALA A 21 -27.06 49.35 17.43
CA ALA A 21 -26.18 49.42 18.59
C ALA A 21 -26.25 48.13 19.45
N LEU A 22 -27.45 47.58 19.66
CA LEU A 22 -27.65 46.31 20.35
C LEU A 22 -26.99 45.15 19.57
N TRP A 23 -27.21 45.08 18.25
CA TRP A 23 -26.63 44.05 17.40
C TRP A 23 -25.10 44.02 17.50
N VAL A 24 -24.43 45.16 17.35
CA VAL A 24 -22.96 45.25 17.44
C VAL A 24 -22.45 44.86 18.83
N ARG A 25 -23.10 45.33 19.89
CA ARG A 25 -22.70 45.02 21.28
C ARG A 25 -22.82 43.53 21.59
N PHE A 26 -23.91 42.89 21.17
CA PHE A 26 -24.09 41.46 21.35
C PHE A 26 -23.11 40.67 20.49
N ALA A 27 -22.93 41.03 19.22
CA ALA A 27 -21.96 40.38 18.35
C ALA A 27 -20.54 40.40 18.95
N TRP A 28 -20.10 41.54 19.49
CA TRP A 28 -18.81 41.65 20.17
C TRP A 28 -18.72 40.83 21.47
N LYS A 29 -19.81 40.78 22.25
CA LYS A 29 -19.88 39.91 23.45
C LYS A 29 -19.69 38.44 23.06
N GLU A 30 -20.44 37.97 22.07
CA GLU A 30 -20.36 36.57 21.62
C GLU A 30 -18.99 36.23 21.05
N TYR A 31 -18.41 37.11 20.23
CA TYR A 31 -17.06 36.93 19.72
C TYR A 31 -16.05 36.73 20.87
N ARG A 32 -16.09 37.58 21.90
CA ARG A 32 -15.19 37.44 23.06
C ARG A 32 -15.42 36.14 23.84
N MET A 33 -16.64 35.65 23.89
CA MET A 33 -16.98 34.38 24.53
C MET A 33 -16.47 33.18 23.72
N LEU A 34 -16.61 33.23 22.40
CA LEU A 34 -16.29 32.15 21.47
C LEU A 34 -14.80 32.09 21.07
N ARG A 35 -14.05 33.20 21.11
CA ARG A 35 -12.66 33.25 20.61
C ARG A 35 -11.74 32.15 21.15
N GLY A 36 -11.87 31.81 22.43
CA GLY A 36 -11.02 30.79 23.06
C GLY A 36 -11.38 29.38 22.57
N PHE A 37 -12.67 29.13 22.33
CA PHE A 37 -13.13 27.89 21.73
C PHE A 37 -12.73 27.82 20.24
N TRP A 38 -12.88 28.92 19.50
CA TRP A 38 -12.46 29.04 18.10
C TRP A 38 -10.98 28.72 17.91
N LEU A 39 -10.09 29.34 18.71
CA LEU A 39 -8.65 29.07 18.68
C LEU A 39 -8.33 27.61 19.03
N ALA A 40 -9.05 27.03 19.99
CA ALA A 40 -8.88 25.62 20.34
C ALA A 40 -9.23 24.69 19.16
N ILE A 41 -10.35 24.94 18.45
CA ILE A 41 -10.70 24.16 17.27
C ILE A 41 -9.75 24.43 16.10
N LEU A 42 -9.24 25.66 15.93
CA LEU A 42 -8.26 25.97 14.88
C LEU A 42 -6.98 25.16 15.06
N VAL A 43 -6.33 25.28 16.24
CA VAL A 43 -5.12 24.52 16.55
C VAL A 43 -5.38 23.04 16.37
N LEU A 44 -6.57 22.59 16.77
CA LEU A 44 -6.92 21.20 16.67
C LEU A 44 -7.12 20.72 15.23
N GLY A 45 -7.86 21.46 14.43
CA GLY A 45 -8.10 21.15 13.04
C GLY A 45 -6.78 21.08 12.28
N ALA A 46 -5.85 22.00 12.56
CA ALA A 46 -4.52 22.00 11.97
C ALA A 46 -3.71 20.75 12.39
N VAL A 47 -3.74 20.36 13.67
CA VAL A 47 -3.09 19.13 14.14
C VAL A 47 -3.76 17.89 13.54
N GLY A 48 -5.09 17.87 13.45
CA GLY A 48 -5.84 16.76 12.84
C GLY A 48 -5.56 16.61 11.34
N GLN A 49 -5.44 17.73 10.63
CA GLN A 49 -5.00 17.78 9.24
C GLN A 49 -3.58 17.23 9.09
N TRP A 50 -2.65 17.70 9.92
CA TRP A 50 -1.28 17.20 9.93
C TRP A 50 -1.22 15.69 10.21
N VAL A 51 -1.88 15.21 11.27
CA VAL A 51 -1.96 13.77 11.58
C VAL A 51 -2.64 12.98 10.46
N SER A 52 -3.66 13.53 9.80
CA SER A 52 -4.31 12.86 8.67
C SER A 52 -3.35 12.63 7.52
N THR A 53 -2.47 13.59 7.22
CA THR A 53 -1.41 13.38 6.20
C THR A 53 -0.46 12.25 6.58
N LEU A 54 -0.20 12.04 7.87
CA LEU A 54 0.63 10.92 8.34
C LEU A 54 -0.04 9.55 8.16
N MET A 55 -1.38 9.50 8.10
CA MET A 55 -2.14 8.24 8.07
C MET A 55 -2.63 7.83 6.69
N MET A 56 -2.72 8.75 5.72
CA MET A 56 -3.25 8.43 4.40
C MET A 56 -2.18 7.81 3.50
N ILE A 57 -2.52 6.67 2.89
CA ILE A 57 -1.66 5.93 1.97
C ILE A 57 -1.75 6.49 0.54
N ASN A 58 -2.75 7.32 0.26
CA ASN A 58 -3.10 7.71 -1.09
C ASN A 58 -3.14 9.22 -1.31
N ASP A 59 -2.31 9.65 -2.24
CA ASP A 59 -1.88 11.01 -2.45
C ASP A 59 -2.89 11.93 -3.09
N TYR A 60 -3.55 11.41 -4.13
CA TYR A 60 -4.57 12.15 -4.86
C TYR A 60 -5.78 12.47 -3.96
N LEU A 61 -5.89 11.82 -2.80
CA LEU A 61 -6.92 12.06 -1.80
C LEU A 61 -6.48 13.04 -0.71
N ILE A 62 -5.18 13.32 -0.52
CA ILE A 62 -4.70 14.18 0.57
C ILE A 62 -5.31 15.59 0.49
N PRO A 63 -5.25 16.34 -0.63
CA PRO A 63 -5.84 17.67 -0.71
C PRO A 63 -7.35 17.65 -0.45
N SER A 64 -8.06 16.65 -0.99
CA SER A 64 -9.50 16.45 -0.79
C SER A 64 -9.82 16.24 0.69
N TRP A 65 -9.11 15.33 1.35
CA TRP A 65 -9.31 15.00 2.75
C TRP A 65 -8.98 16.17 3.69
N LEU A 66 -7.90 16.90 3.42
CA LEU A 66 -7.52 18.10 4.17
C LEU A 66 -8.57 19.20 4.03
N PHE A 67 -9.14 19.34 2.84
CA PHE A 67 -10.25 20.24 2.59
C PHE A 67 -11.52 19.78 3.32
N SER A 68 -11.95 18.52 3.18
CA SER A 68 -13.13 17.98 3.89
C SER A 68 -12.99 18.09 5.42
N SER A 69 -11.81 17.79 5.97
CA SER A 69 -11.55 17.88 7.42
C SER A 69 -11.57 19.32 7.94
N ALA A 70 -11.18 20.32 7.14
CA ALA A 70 -11.34 21.74 7.48
C ALA A 70 -12.82 22.09 7.71
N TRP A 71 -13.70 21.67 6.79
CA TRP A 71 -15.14 21.88 6.89
C TRP A 71 -15.76 21.05 8.03
N GLY A 72 -15.29 19.82 8.25
CA GLY A 72 -15.70 19.00 9.38
C GLY A 72 -15.36 19.63 10.73
N ALA A 73 -14.15 20.18 10.89
CA ALA A 73 -13.75 20.92 12.08
C ALA A 73 -14.59 22.19 12.28
N ALA A 74 -14.92 22.90 11.20
CA ALA A 74 -15.82 24.05 11.25
C ALA A 74 -17.25 23.67 11.64
N ALA A 75 -17.76 22.52 11.19
CA ALA A 75 -19.07 22.00 11.60
C ALA A 75 -19.09 21.65 13.10
N LEU A 76 -18.03 21.01 13.61
CA LEU A 76 -17.87 20.75 15.05
C LEU A 76 -17.84 22.05 15.86
N TYR A 77 -17.11 23.06 15.38
CA TYR A 77 -17.13 24.39 15.98
C TYR A 77 -18.53 25.01 15.94
N ALA A 78 -19.25 24.90 14.81
CA ALA A 78 -20.59 25.45 14.65
C ALA A 78 -21.58 24.88 15.66
N VAL A 79 -21.54 23.55 15.92
CA VAL A 79 -22.35 22.95 17.00
C VAL A 79 -22.00 23.59 18.35
N GLY A 80 -20.71 23.61 18.70
CA GLY A 80 -20.27 24.15 19.99
C GLY A 80 -20.64 25.63 20.16
N ALA A 81 -20.45 26.43 19.11
CA ALA A 81 -20.82 27.83 19.08
C ALA A 81 -22.33 28.00 19.26
N ALA A 82 -23.16 27.36 18.42
CA ALA A 82 -24.61 27.45 18.48
C ALA A 82 -25.18 27.04 19.85
N VAL A 83 -24.64 25.96 20.43
CA VAL A 83 -25.06 25.47 21.74
C VAL A 83 -24.71 26.44 22.87
N THR A 84 -23.56 27.11 22.77
CA THR A 84 -23.16 28.10 23.77
C THR A 84 -23.97 29.40 23.70
N LEU A 85 -24.59 29.74 22.54
CA LEU A 85 -25.32 31.01 22.35
C LEU A 85 -26.40 31.26 23.43
N PHE A 86 -27.19 30.23 23.74
CA PHE A 86 -28.27 30.31 24.74
C PHE A 86 -28.05 29.35 25.92
N GLY A 87 -27.31 28.25 25.70
CA GLY A 87 -26.99 27.30 26.76
C GLY A 87 -26.13 27.94 27.86
N ALA A 88 -25.14 28.77 27.49
CA ALA A 88 -24.29 29.45 28.46
C ALA A 88 -25.10 30.45 29.31
N GLU A 89 -26.06 31.15 28.71
CA GLU A 89 -26.90 32.13 29.42
C GLU A 89 -27.86 31.45 30.41
N ASN A 90 -28.29 30.21 30.12
CA ASN A 90 -29.02 29.38 31.07
C ASN A 90 -28.14 28.91 32.24
N GLU A 91 -26.89 28.55 31.96
CA GLU A 91 -25.92 28.10 32.97
C GLU A 91 -25.50 29.25 33.90
N GLU A 92 -25.23 30.43 33.33
CA GLU A 92 -24.86 31.66 34.05
C GLU A 92 -26.06 32.39 34.68
N ARG A 93 -27.29 31.92 34.41
CA ARG A 93 -28.57 32.53 34.87
C ARG A 93 -28.80 33.96 34.39
N THR A 94 -28.13 34.36 33.32
CA THR A 94 -28.28 35.67 32.67
C THR A 94 -29.50 35.75 31.75
N ARG A 95 -30.17 34.63 31.47
CA ARG A 95 -31.45 34.60 30.72
C ARG A 95 -32.47 35.62 31.23
N GLY A 96 -32.68 35.68 32.56
CA GLY A 96 -33.65 36.60 33.14
C GLY A 96 -33.29 38.06 32.88
N PHE A 97 -31.99 38.39 32.89
CA PHE A 97 -31.50 39.71 32.53
C PHE A 97 -31.75 40.04 31.05
N LEU A 98 -31.52 39.08 30.15
CA LEU A 98 -31.80 39.27 28.71
C LEU A 98 -33.29 39.52 28.43
N GLN A 99 -34.18 38.86 29.16
CA GLN A 99 -35.63 39.08 29.06
C GLN A 99 -36.10 40.44 29.60
N LEU A 100 -35.27 41.13 30.41
CA LEU A 100 -35.56 42.45 30.95
C LEU A 100 -35.07 43.59 30.03
N LEU A 101 -34.25 43.30 29.01
CA LEU A 101 -33.73 44.33 28.13
C LEU A 101 -34.84 44.88 27.20
N PRO A 102 -35.03 46.21 27.13
CA PRO A 102 -35.98 46.81 26.22
C PRO A 102 -35.48 46.68 24.78
N GLY A 103 -36.11 45.80 24.00
CA GLY A 103 -35.76 45.58 22.60
C GLY A 103 -36.57 44.46 21.95
N LEU A 104 -36.57 44.43 20.62
CA LEU A 104 -37.08 43.27 19.88
C LEU A 104 -36.10 42.10 20.08
N TRP A 105 -36.60 40.89 20.26
CA TRP A 105 -35.78 39.67 20.41
C TRP A 105 -34.92 39.38 19.17
N GLN A 106 -35.37 39.84 18.00
CA GLN A 106 -34.77 39.62 16.68
C GLN A 106 -33.28 40.05 16.61
N PRO A 107 -32.89 41.31 16.88
CA PRO A 107 -31.50 41.73 16.81
C PRO A 107 -30.57 40.94 17.73
N ILE A 108 -31.04 40.50 18.91
CA ILE A 108 -30.24 39.68 19.84
C ILE A 108 -30.02 38.28 19.25
N PHE A 109 -31.09 37.64 18.80
CA PHE A 109 -31.07 36.30 18.22
C PHE A 109 -30.20 36.24 16.96
N PHE A 110 -30.45 37.13 15.99
CA PHE A 110 -29.73 37.17 14.74
C PHE A 110 -28.28 37.64 14.90
N ALA A 111 -27.94 38.51 15.87
CA ALA A 111 -26.54 38.85 16.17
C ALA A 111 -25.77 37.63 16.66
N LYS A 112 -26.34 36.88 17.60
CA LYS A 112 -25.76 35.64 18.14
C LYS A 112 -25.54 34.60 17.04
N LEU A 113 -26.57 34.36 16.23
CA LEU A 113 -26.51 33.43 15.11
C LEU A 113 -25.48 33.85 14.04
N ALA A 114 -25.46 35.12 13.65
CA ALA A 114 -24.53 35.64 12.66
C ALA A 114 -23.07 35.49 13.09
N VAL A 115 -22.75 35.72 14.37
CA VAL A 115 -21.40 35.49 14.89
C VAL A 115 -21.04 34.00 14.88
N ALA A 116 -21.94 33.11 15.30
CA ALA A 116 -21.67 31.67 15.28
C ALA A 116 -21.39 31.15 13.86
N VAL A 117 -22.26 31.46 12.90
CA VAL A 117 -22.12 31.04 11.50
C VAL A 117 -20.90 31.69 10.85
N GLY A 118 -20.75 33.02 10.98
CA GLY A 118 -19.65 33.76 10.38
C GLY A 118 -18.28 33.31 10.89
N SER A 119 -18.16 33.02 12.19
CA SER A 119 -16.91 32.49 12.76
C SER A 119 -16.62 31.04 12.37
N ALA A 120 -17.66 30.21 12.13
CA ALA A 120 -17.48 28.85 11.60
C ALA A 120 -16.98 28.85 10.16
N VAL A 121 -17.55 29.69 9.29
CA VAL A 121 -17.09 29.85 7.89
C VAL A 121 -15.67 30.40 7.86
N LEU A 122 -15.35 31.39 8.70
CA LEU A 122 -13.99 31.90 8.82
C LEU A 122 -13.00 30.81 9.26
N LEU A 123 -13.40 29.96 10.21
CA LEU A 123 -12.59 28.82 10.66
C LEU A 123 -12.31 27.84 9.53
N ALA A 124 -13.33 27.49 8.75
CA ALA A 124 -13.20 26.62 7.57
C ALA A 124 -12.19 27.21 6.58
N GLY A 125 -12.30 28.51 6.29
CA GLY A 125 -11.37 29.20 5.38
C GLY A 125 -9.91 29.15 5.86
N VAL A 126 -9.66 29.44 7.14
CA VAL A 126 -8.30 29.37 7.71
C VAL A 126 -7.75 27.94 7.71
N LEU A 127 -8.58 26.94 8.03
CA LEU A 127 -8.17 25.54 7.98
C LEU A 127 -7.99 25.02 6.54
N CYS A 128 -8.74 25.53 5.56
CA CYS A 128 -8.51 25.20 4.14
C CYS A 128 -7.16 25.75 3.68
N LEU A 129 -6.81 26.99 4.05
CA LEU A 129 -5.49 27.56 3.77
C LEU A 129 -4.38 26.76 4.45
N THR A 130 -4.60 26.33 5.69
CA THR A 130 -3.65 25.49 6.44
C THR A 130 -3.48 24.13 5.76
N GLY A 131 -4.58 23.47 5.37
CA GLY A 131 -4.57 22.22 4.63
C GLY A 131 -3.87 22.33 3.28
N TRP A 132 -4.09 23.42 2.54
CA TRP A 132 -3.40 23.70 1.28
C TRP A 132 -1.88 23.82 1.46
N MET A 133 -1.42 24.52 2.51
CA MET A 133 0.01 24.59 2.84
C MET A 133 0.57 23.22 3.23
N ILE A 134 -0.16 22.43 4.03
CA ILE A 134 0.24 21.07 4.42
C ILE A 134 0.27 20.13 3.20
N ALA A 135 -0.61 20.31 2.23
CA ALA A 135 -0.67 19.55 0.97
C ALA A 135 0.42 19.94 -0.04
N GLY A 136 1.44 20.71 0.37
CA GLY A 136 2.50 21.15 -0.53
C GLY A 136 2.00 22.14 -1.59
N PHE A 137 1.03 22.98 -1.25
CA PHE A 137 0.38 23.94 -2.15
C PHE A 137 -0.41 23.31 -3.31
N VAL A 138 -0.80 22.04 -3.18
CA VAL A 138 -1.72 21.38 -4.12
C VAL A 138 -3.16 21.61 -3.68
N TRP A 139 -3.97 22.21 -4.55
CA TRP A 139 -5.40 22.40 -4.31
C TRP A 139 -6.20 21.17 -4.78
N PRO A 140 -7.26 20.74 -4.06
CA PRO A 140 -8.09 19.62 -4.50
C PRO A 140 -8.77 19.90 -5.85
N ALA A 141 -9.09 18.83 -6.58
CA ALA A 141 -9.83 18.95 -7.83
C ALA A 141 -11.18 19.63 -7.61
N ALA A 142 -11.70 20.34 -8.63
CA ALA A 142 -12.94 21.10 -8.53
C ALA A 142 -14.13 20.20 -8.12
N GLU A 143 -14.21 18.98 -8.66
CA GLU A 143 -15.23 17.99 -8.31
C GLU A 143 -15.16 17.60 -6.83
N GLN A 144 -13.95 17.35 -6.31
CA GLN A 144 -13.73 17.05 -4.90
C GLN A 144 -14.05 18.24 -3.98
N CYS A 145 -13.76 19.46 -4.43
CA CYS A 145 -14.16 20.69 -3.74
C CYS A 145 -15.68 20.80 -3.65
N ILE A 146 -16.39 20.61 -4.77
CA ILE A 146 -17.86 20.66 -4.84
C ILE A 146 -18.44 19.57 -3.94
N LEU A 147 -17.94 18.34 -4.03
CA LEU A 147 -18.37 17.22 -3.22
C LEU A 147 -18.17 17.50 -1.72
N SER A 148 -16.99 17.98 -1.32
CA SER A 148 -16.70 18.34 0.07
C SER A 148 -17.56 19.51 0.56
N LEU A 149 -17.75 20.55 -0.27
CA LEU A 149 -18.54 21.72 0.09
C LEU A 149 -20.03 21.35 0.24
N THR A 150 -20.54 20.51 -0.65
CA THR A 150 -21.93 20.06 -0.64
C THR A 150 -22.22 19.12 0.53
N VAL A 151 -21.28 18.25 0.92
CA VAL A 151 -21.46 17.35 2.07
C VAL A 151 -21.16 18.05 3.40
N ALA A 152 -19.96 18.63 3.55
CA ALA A 152 -19.46 19.18 4.81
C ALA A 152 -19.92 20.64 5.03
N GLY A 153 -20.17 21.41 3.98
CA GLY A 153 -20.79 22.74 4.10
C GLY A 153 -22.24 22.65 4.62
N VAL A 154 -23.03 21.68 4.12
CA VAL A 154 -24.37 21.39 4.66
C VAL A 154 -24.28 20.94 6.12
N ALA A 155 -23.22 20.21 6.50
CA ALA A 155 -23.01 19.81 7.89
C ALA A 155 -22.81 21.02 8.84
N ILE A 156 -22.25 22.15 8.39
CA ILE A 156 -22.19 23.39 9.20
C ILE A 156 -23.60 23.94 9.46
N VAL A 157 -24.48 23.89 8.46
CA VAL A 157 -25.87 24.35 8.59
C VAL A 157 -26.63 23.44 9.57
N GLU A 158 -26.56 22.12 9.37
CA GLU A 158 -27.14 21.12 10.29
C GLU A 158 -26.61 21.32 11.71
N ALA A 159 -25.30 21.43 11.87
CA ALA A 159 -24.64 21.64 13.15
C ALA A 159 -25.15 22.90 13.87
N THR A 160 -25.32 23.99 13.12
CA THR A 160 -25.80 25.26 13.67
C THR A 160 -27.25 25.16 14.10
N VAL A 161 -28.12 24.61 13.24
CA VAL A 161 -29.56 24.50 13.48
C VAL A 161 -29.85 23.54 14.64
N TRP A 162 -29.32 22.31 14.59
CA TRP A 162 -29.51 21.37 15.71
C TRP A 162 -28.86 21.87 16.99
N GLY A 163 -27.68 22.51 16.89
CA GLY A 163 -27.02 23.13 18.04
C GLY A 163 -27.88 24.22 18.69
N LEU A 164 -28.53 25.05 17.86
CA LEU A 164 -29.43 26.12 18.30
C LEU A 164 -30.68 25.55 18.98
N LEU A 165 -31.35 24.56 18.38
CA LEU A 165 -32.50 23.87 18.97
C LEU A 165 -32.19 23.38 20.38
N PHE A 166 -31.12 22.59 20.51
CA PHE A 166 -30.78 22.01 21.79
C PHE A 166 -30.23 23.04 22.79
N SER A 167 -29.67 24.16 22.32
CA SER A 167 -29.32 25.31 23.19
C SER A 167 -30.53 25.93 23.88
N LEU A 168 -31.68 25.94 23.18
CA LEU A 168 -32.94 26.50 23.66
C LEU A 168 -33.69 25.52 24.57
N LEU A 169 -33.67 24.23 24.21
CA LEU A 169 -34.38 23.16 24.93
C LEU A 169 -33.64 22.72 26.20
N TRP A 170 -32.31 22.64 26.16
CA TRP A 170 -31.52 22.11 27.27
C TRP A 170 -30.85 23.22 28.08
N LYS A 171 -30.93 23.09 29.41
CA LYS A 171 -30.21 23.96 30.36
C LYS A 171 -28.70 23.70 30.42
N GLN A 172 -28.21 22.73 29.65
CA GLN A 172 -26.92 22.10 29.87
C GLN A 172 -26.13 22.08 28.56
N PRO A 173 -25.17 22.99 28.37
CA PRO A 173 -24.48 23.14 27.09
C PRO A 173 -23.82 21.86 26.59
N LEU A 174 -23.09 21.13 27.45
CA LEU A 174 -22.43 19.90 26.99
C LEU A 174 -23.44 18.84 26.50
N MET A 175 -24.54 18.63 27.23
CA MET A 175 -25.56 17.65 26.82
C MET A 175 -26.32 18.11 25.58
N ALA A 176 -26.57 19.41 25.45
CA ALA A 176 -27.14 20.00 24.25
C ALA A 176 -26.24 19.78 23.03
N ALA A 177 -24.93 19.94 23.17
CA ALA A 177 -23.98 19.71 22.08
C ALA A 177 -23.94 18.24 21.67
N VAL A 178 -23.87 17.32 22.62
CA VAL A 178 -23.90 15.88 22.31
C VAL A 178 -25.24 15.49 21.68
N ALA A 179 -26.36 16.02 22.17
CA ALA A 179 -27.68 15.76 21.60
C ALA A 179 -27.81 16.31 20.17
N ALA A 180 -27.32 17.53 19.94
CA ALA A 180 -27.28 18.14 18.62
C ALA A 180 -26.48 17.29 17.64
N MET A 181 -25.27 16.85 18.01
CA MET A 181 -24.46 15.97 17.16
C MET A 181 -25.15 14.63 16.89
N ALA A 182 -25.73 14.02 17.92
CA ALA A 182 -26.39 12.72 17.80
C ALA A 182 -27.61 12.76 16.87
N VAL A 183 -28.47 13.76 17.06
CA VAL A 183 -29.70 13.91 16.27
C VAL A 183 -29.40 14.42 14.86
N ALA A 184 -28.43 15.33 14.70
CA ALA A 184 -27.97 15.75 13.37
C ALA A 184 -27.45 14.55 12.58
N SER A 185 -26.54 13.75 13.16
CA SER A 185 -25.97 12.57 12.50
C SER A 185 -27.06 11.55 12.16
N PHE A 186 -27.97 11.27 13.09
CA PHE A 186 -29.08 10.36 12.84
C PHE A 186 -30.02 10.87 11.74
N GLY A 187 -30.34 12.17 11.75
CA GLY A 187 -31.17 12.82 10.75
C GLY A 187 -30.54 12.78 9.34
N SER A 188 -29.24 13.04 9.23
CA SER A 188 -28.52 12.93 7.95
C SER A 188 -28.52 11.49 7.45
N GLN A 189 -28.36 10.50 8.34
CA GLN A 189 -28.42 9.08 7.96
C GLN A 189 -29.82 8.64 7.51
N LEU A 190 -30.87 9.08 8.19
CA LEU A 190 -32.24 8.86 7.71
C LEU A 190 -32.49 9.50 6.35
N ALA A 191 -31.93 10.69 6.10
CA ALA A 191 -32.02 11.34 4.81
C ALA A 191 -31.29 10.55 3.72
N VAL A 192 -30.10 10.00 4.01
CA VAL A 192 -29.36 9.12 3.10
C VAL A 192 -30.13 7.82 2.81
N LEU A 193 -30.69 7.19 3.84
CA LEU A 193 -31.51 5.98 3.70
C LEU A 193 -32.79 6.21 2.88
N ALA A 194 -33.27 7.45 2.79
CA ALA A 194 -34.40 7.82 1.95
C ALA A 194 -34.02 8.03 0.47
N THR A 195 -32.73 7.96 0.12
CA THR A 195 -32.27 8.09 -1.27
C THR A 195 -32.14 6.73 -1.97
N PRO A 196 -32.19 6.67 -3.31
CA PRO A 196 -31.92 5.45 -4.07
C PRO A 196 -30.50 4.89 -3.84
N LEU A 197 -29.54 5.74 -3.46
CA LEU A 197 -28.14 5.40 -3.20
C LEU A 197 -27.90 4.90 -1.75
N ALA A 198 -28.95 4.43 -1.06
CA ALA A 198 -28.84 3.96 0.32
C ALA A 198 -27.85 2.80 0.49
N ARG A 199 -27.53 2.05 -0.56
CA ARG A 199 -26.54 0.95 -0.50
C ARG A 199 -25.13 1.46 -0.17
N ASP A 200 -24.76 2.66 -0.63
CA ASP A 200 -23.45 3.26 -0.35
C ASP A 200 -23.55 4.39 0.68
N SER A 201 -24.23 4.14 1.80
CA SER A 201 -24.57 5.14 2.83
C SER A 201 -23.43 6.00 3.41
N PHE A 202 -22.16 5.63 3.18
CA PHE A 202 -20.99 6.43 3.56
C PHE A 202 -20.21 7.03 2.38
N SER A 203 -20.66 6.80 1.15
CA SER A 203 -20.12 7.48 -0.02
C SER A 203 -20.51 8.96 0.01
N ALA A 204 -19.60 9.81 -0.43
CA ALA A 204 -19.89 11.23 -0.55
C ALA A 204 -21.04 11.50 -1.53
N GLU A 205 -21.23 10.64 -2.53
CA GLU A 205 -22.34 10.68 -3.49
C GLU A 205 -23.71 10.47 -2.82
N SER A 206 -23.83 9.49 -1.93
CA SER A 206 -25.08 9.25 -1.18
C SER A 206 -25.42 10.44 -0.28
N TYR A 207 -24.42 11.07 0.34
CA TYR A 207 -24.62 12.29 1.11
C TYR A 207 -25.01 13.49 0.24
N GLN A 208 -24.48 13.56 -0.98
CA GLN A 208 -24.81 14.60 -1.96
C GLN A 208 -26.26 14.45 -2.45
N ALA A 209 -26.69 13.22 -2.77
CA ALA A 209 -28.07 12.92 -3.13
C ALA A 209 -29.06 13.23 -2.01
N ALA A 210 -28.64 13.12 -0.75
CA ALA A 210 -29.47 13.41 0.42
C ALA A 210 -29.61 14.91 0.74
N ILE A 211 -28.87 15.80 0.07
CA ILE A 211 -28.84 17.24 0.39
C ILE A 211 -30.24 17.90 0.41
N PRO A 212 -31.12 17.69 -0.58
CA PRO A 212 -32.43 18.34 -0.57
C PRO A 212 -33.24 17.96 0.69
N MET A 213 -33.20 16.69 1.07
CA MET A 213 -33.89 16.19 2.27
C MET A 213 -33.25 16.72 3.56
N ARG A 214 -31.90 16.74 3.64
CA ARG A 214 -31.15 17.30 4.77
C ARG A 214 -31.46 18.78 4.99
N LEU A 215 -31.47 19.58 3.91
CA LEU A 215 -31.80 21.00 3.97
C LEU A 215 -33.27 21.24 4.32
N ALA A 216 -34.20 20.41 3.82
CA ALA A 216 -35.61 20.48 4.19
C ALA A 216 -35.81 20.23 5.71
N ILE A 217 -35.15 19.21 6.27
CA ILE A 217 -35.15 18.93 7.71
C ILE A 217 -34.57 20.14 8.48
N CYS A 218 -33.44 20.69 8.03
CA CYS A 218 -32.84 21.88 8.66
C CYS A 218 -33.76 23.08 8.63
N LEU A 219 -34.46 23.34 7.52
CA LEU A 219 -35.38 24.46 7.39
C LEU A 219 -36.52 24.34 8.40
N VAL A 220 -37.10 23.15 8.53
CA VAL A 220 -38.17 22.88 9.51
C VAL A 220 -37.67 23.09 10.94
N VAL A 221 -36.50 22.56 11.28
CA VAL A 221 -35.91 22.73 12.62
C VAL A 221 -35.58 24.20 12.89
N PHE A 222 -35.04 24.92 11.90
CA PHE A 222 -34.72 26.34 12.05
C PHE A 222 -35.97 27.21 12.27
N VAL A 223 -37.08 26.91 11.59
CA VAL A 223 -38.36 27.58 11.86
C VAL A 223 -38.79 27.34 13.31
N VAL A 224 -38.65 26.11 13.81
CA VAL A 224 -38.92 25.77 15.21
C VAL A 224 -37.99 26.54 16.15
N ASP A 225 -36.70 26.68 15.82
CA ASP A 225 -35.73 27.45 16.61
C ASP A 225 -36.10 28.93 16.72
N VAL A 226 -36.55 29.52 15.62
CA VAL A 226 -37.00 30.92 15.59
C VAL A 226 -38.26 31.09 16.45
N LEU A 227 -39.21 30.15 16.37
CA LEU A 227 -40.42 30.17 17.19
C LEU A 227 -40.10 30.02 18.68
N ILE A 228 -39.30 29.01 19.05
CA ILE A 228 -38.88 28.79 20.44
C ILE A 228 -38.02 29.95 20.94
N GLY A 229 -37.08 30.44 20.12
CA GLY A 229 -36.20 31.55 20.45
C GLY A 229 -36.96 32.85 20.69
N SER A 230 -38.00 33.13 19.90
CA SER A 230 -38.89 34.28 20.09
C SER A 230 -39.63 34.20 21.43
N GLN A 231 -40.10 33.01 21.82
CA GLN A 231 -40.73 32.77 23.12
C GLN A 231 -39.71 32.78 24.26
N TRP A 232 -38.50 32.31 24.01
CA TRP A 232 -37.43 32.26 25.00
C TRP A 232 -36.98 33.66 25.42
N LEU A 233 -36.90 34.59 24.47
CA LEU A 233 -36.54 36.00 24.65
C LEU A 233 -37.74 36.92 24.88
N ALA A 234 -38.97 36.43 24.74
CA ALA A 234 -40.15 37.23 25.02
C ALA A 234 -40.03 37.83 26.42
N PRO A 235 -40.35 39.13 26.60
CA PRO A 235 -40.39 39.73 27.92
C PRO A 235 -41.28 38.85 28.79
N LEU A 236 -40.86 38.60 30.05
CA LEU A 236 -41.76 38.03 31.04
C LEU A 236 -42.93 38.99 31.17
N GLY A 237 -43.95 38.77 30.36
CA GLY A 237 -45.12 39.61 30.34
C GLY A 237 -45.64 39.68 31.75
N LEU A 238 -45.91 40.89 32.23
CA LEU A 238 -46.75 41.17 33.39
C LEU A 238 -48.15 40.51 33.28
N VAL A 239 -48.41 39.78 32.19
CA VAL A 239 -49.50 38.83 31.96
C VAL A 239 -49.46 37.72 33.03
N GLY A 240 -49.96 38.07 34.21
CA GLY A 240 -51.12 37.38 34.73
C GLY A 240 -50.89 36.01 35.34
N LYS A 241 -49.74 35.76 35.96
CA LYS A 241 -49.66 34.74 37.03
C LYS A 241 -48.62 35.14 38.06
N ARG A 242 -49.06 36.06 38.92
CA ARG A 242 -48.75 36.15 40.35
C ARG A 242 -49.07 34.79 41.01
N ARG A 243 -48.39 33.73 40.57
CA ARG A 243 -48.59 32.34 40.99
C ARG A 243 -47.94 32.20 42.37
N LYS A 244 -48.70 32.59 43.40
CA LYS A 244 -48.80 32.03 44.77
C LYS A 244 -47.53 31.63 45.56
N GLU A 245 -46.32 31.84 45.07
CA GLU A 245 -45.09 31.39 45.75
C GLU A 245 -44.40 32.50 46.55
N ALA A 246 -44.83 33.76 46.39
CA ALA A 246 -44.41 34.86 47.27
C ALA A 246 -45.13 34.86 48.64
N SER A 247 -45.99 33.88 48.94
CA SER A 247 -46.70 33.77 50.23
C SER A 247 -46.43 32.48 51.01
N SER A 248 -45.47 31.63 50.60
CA SER A 248 -45.09 30.45 51.38
C SER A 248 -43.65 30.46 51.92
N GLU A 249 -42.87 31.51 51.67
CA GLU A 249 -41.46 31.60 52.09
C GLU A 249 -41.21 32.41 53.37
N PHE A 250 -42.25 32.72 54.16
CA PHE A 250 -42.08 33.32 55.50
C PHE A 250 -42.54 32.43 56.67
N SER A 251 -42.87 31.16 56.42
CA SER A 251 -43.38 30.25 57.45
C SER A 251 -42.59 28.94 57.51
N LEU A 252 -41.28 28.98 57.86
CA LEU A 252 -40.56 27.78 58.33
C LEU A 252 -39.16 28.09 58.94
N VAL A 253 -39.01 29.20 59.66
CA VAL A 253 -37.82 29.49 60.50
C VAL A 253 -37.94 28.92 61.93
N THR A 254 -39.05 28.28 62.30
CA THR A 254 -39.21 27.68 63.63
C THR A 254 -39.62 26.21 63.55
N ALA A 255 -38.64 25.34 63.32
CA ALA A 255 -38.80 23.91 63.63
C ALA A 255 -37.48 23.30 64.15
N LYS A 256 -37.40 23.29 65.48
CA LYS A 256 -36.69 22.31 66.32
C LYS A 256 -35.21 22.06 66.02
N SER A 257 -34.39 22.90 66.63
CA SER A 257 -33.22 22.40 67.36
C SER A 257 -33.68 21.43 68.46
N GLN A 258 -32.82 20.48 68.82
CA GLN A 258 -32.97 19.49 69.90
C GLN A 258 -33.65 18.17 69.53
N ALA A 259 -32.85 17.27 68.95
CA ALA A 259 -32.79 15.90 69.45
C ALA A 259 -31.32 15.46 69.40
N ALA A 260 -30.65 15.67 70.54
CA ALA A 260 -29.33 15.14 70.83
C ALA A 260 -29.38 13.61 70.81
N VAL A 261 -29.15 13.02 69.64
CA VAL A 261 -28.88 11.59 69.53
C VAL A 261 -27.39 11.41 69.78
N LYS A 262 -27.06 11.14 71.05
CA LYS A 262 -25.90 10.34 71.45
C LYS A 262 -26.03 8.98 70.73
N SER A 263 -25.59 8.88 69.49
CA SER A 263 -25.30 7.59 68.87
C SER A 263 -23.81 7.38 68.89
N GLU A 264 -23.41 6.32 69.57
CA GLU A 264 -22.08 5.75 69.69
C GLU A 264 -21.23 5.93 68.43
N PHE A 265 -19.94 6.13 68.68
CA PHE A 265 -18.83 6.10 67.71
C PHE A 265 -18.70 4.73 67.04
N GLN A 266 -19.71 4.30 66.28
CA GLN A 266 -19.53 3.30 65.24
C GLN A 266 -18.70 3.89 64.09
N PRO A 267 -17.96 3.08 63.32
CA PRO A 267 -16.95 3.56 62.39
C PRO A 267 -17.56 4.38 61.24
N TRP A 268 -17.65 5.69 61.48
CA TRP A 268 -18.23 6.74 60.64
C TRP A 268 -17.77 6.67 59.17
N ARG A 269 -16.59 6.11 58.93
CA ARG A 269 -15.95 5.95 57.62
C ARG A 269 -16.76 5.10 56.64
N ARG A 270 -17.32 3.95 57.05
CA ARG A 270 -18.08 3.07 56.13
C ARG A 270 -19.41 3.70 55.71
N ARG A 271 -20.14 4.31 56.66
CA ARG A 271 -21.42 4.99 56.36
C ARG A 271 -21.24 6.20 55.45
N MET A 272 -20.14 6.96 55.61
CA MET A 272 -19.86 8.12 54.75
C MET A 272 -19.63 7.71 53.28
N PHE A 273 -18.86 6.65 53.04
CA PHE A 273 -18.61 6.17 51.67
C PHE A 273 -19.88 5.66 50.98
N VAL A 274 -20.71 4.87 51.69
CA VAL A 274 -22.00 4.39 51.15
C VAL A 274 -22.94 5.57 50.85
N ARG A 275 -22.98 6.59 51.72
CA ARG A 275 -23.75 7.82 51.47
C ARG A 275 -23.25 8.56 50.23
N LEU A 276 -21.93 8.68 50.05
CA LEU A 276 -21.35 9.29 48.85
C LEU A 276 -21.69 8.49 47.60
N LEU A 277 -21.62 7.16 47.63
CA LEU A 277 -22.04 6.31 46.51
C LEU A 277 -23.51 6.52 46.15
N TRP A 278 -24.39 6.44 47.15
CA TRP A 278 -25.83 6.66 46.96
C TRP A 278 -26.13 8.05 46.42
N GLN A 279 -25.48 9.08 46.97
CA GLN A 279 -25.61 10.46 46.51
C GLN A 279 -25.13 10.58 45.06
N THR A 280 -23.95 10.04 44.74
CA THR A 280 -23.40 10.03 43.38
C THR A 280 -24.39 9.42 42.40
N TRP A 281 -24.91 8.23 42.72
CA TRP A 281 -25.88 7.51 41.91
C TRP A 281 -27.13 8.33 41.69
N ARG A 282 -27.73 8.86 42.76
CA ARG A 282 -28.96 9.66 42.69
C ARG A 282 -28.80 10.92 41.85
N GLU A 283 -27.68 11.63 42.02
CA GLU A 283 -27.38 12.87 41.28
C GLU A 283 -27.02 12.57 39.81
N SER A 284 -26.31 11.46 39.55
CA SER A 284 -25.76 11.16 38.23
C SER A 284 -26.67 10.32 37.36
N ARG A 285 -27.66 9.58 37.91
CA ARG A 285 -28.48 8.62 37.12
C ARG A 285 -29.11 9.22 35.87
N VAL A 286 -29.59 10.46 35.94
CA VAL A 286 -30.19 11.14 34.78
C VAL A 286 -29.10 11.45 33.74
N ALA A 287 -27.96 11.98 34.18
CA ALA A 287 -26.84 12.26 33.29
C ALA A 287 -26.27 10.98 32.66
N ILE A 288 -26.18 9.87 33.42
CA ILE A 288 -25.76 8.56 32.94
C ILE A 288 -26.74 8.05 31.87
N LEU A 289 -28.05 8.04 32.15
CA LEU A 289 -29.05 7.58 31.19
C LEU A 289 -29.05 8.44 29.92
N THR A 290 -28.97 9.76 30.05
CA THR A 290 -28.90 10.66 28.89
C THR A 290 -27.61 10.47 28.11
N ALA A 291 -26.44 10.38 28.76
CA ALA A 291 -25.17 10.15 28.09
C ALA A 291 -25.13 8.76 27.42
N THR A 292 -25.73 7.75 28.03
CA THR A 292 -25.89 6.41 27.44
C THR A 292 -26.74 6.49 26.18
N GLY A 293 -27.94 7.06 26.26
CA GLY A 293 -28.85 7.16 25.11
C GLY A 293 -28.23 7.95 23.96
N LEU A 294 -27.59 9.09 24.26
CA LEU A 294 -26.91 9.91 23.25
C LEU A 294 -25.68 9.24 22.65
N GLY A 295 -24.83 8.63 23.49
CA GLY A 295 -23.64 7.95 23.01
C GLY A 295 -23.98 6.69 22.23
N LEU A 296 -25.03 5.94 22.62
CA LEU A 296 -25.57 4.84 21.82
C LEU A 296 -26.15 5.35 20.50
N LEU A 297 -26.91 6.44 20.50
CA LEU A 297 -27.45 7.04 19.26
C LEU A 297 -26.33 7.45 18.30
N LEU A 298 -25.28 8.11 18.82
CA LEU A 298 -24.08 8.45 18.03
C LEU A 298 -23.39 7.21 17.47
N THR A 299 -23.17 6.21 18.33
CA THR A 299 -22.53 4.95 17.93
C THR A 299 -23.36 4.26 16.85
N VAL A 300 -24.68 4.12 17.06
CA VAL A 300 -25.62 3.49 16.14
C VAL A 300 -25.69 4.22 14.79
N SER A 301 -25.75 5.56 14.81
CA SER A 301 -25.83 6.38 13.59
C SER A 301 -24.57 6.26 12.73
N CYS A 302 -23.41 6.06 13.35
CA CYS A 302 -22.14 5.88 12.63
C CYS A 302 -21.87 4.41 12.28
N PHE A 303 -22.36 3.46 13.08
CA PHE A 303 -22.00 2.04 12.97
C PHE A 303 -22.97 1.24 12.10
N ILE A 304 -24.28 1.43 12.25
CA ILE A 304 -25.30 0.64 11.53
C ILE A 304 -25.13 0.74 10.00
N PRO A 305 -24.99 1.93 9.39
CA PRO A 305 -24.88 2.00 7.94
C PRO A 305 -23.56 1.40 7.43
N ALA A 306 -22.49 1.40 8.24
CA ALA A 306 -21.19 0.87 7.87
C ALA A 306 -21.19 -0.66 7.90
N THR A 307 -21.98 -1.28 8.79
CA THR A 307 -22.04 -2.73 8.93
C THR A 307 -23.20 -3.41 8.20
N LEU A 308 -24.38 -2.77 8.09
CA LEU A 308 -25.54 -3.41 7.46
C LEU A 308 -25.54 -3.32 5.93
N LEU A 309 -24.86 -2.33 5.36
CA LEU A 309 -24.94 -2.05 3.92
C LEU A 309 -23.76 -2.61 3.12
N GLY A 310 -22.90 -3.40 3.78
CA GLY A 310 -22.15 -4.47 3.13
C GLY A 310 -21.33 -4.04 1.93
N GLN A 311 -20.42 -3.07 2.10
CA GLN A 311 -19.30 -3.04 1.16
C GLN A 311 -18.48 -4.30 1.40
N GLY A 312 -18.40 -5.15 0.37
CA GLY A 312 -17.60 -6.37 0.38
C GLY A 312 -16.09 -6.12 0.53
N GLY A 313 -15.66 -4.86 0.54
CA GLY A 313 -14.29 -4.47 0.84
C GLY A 313 -14.07 -4.23 2.33
N SER A 314 -12.91 -4.66 2.80
CA SER A 314 -12.49 -4.58 4.21
C SER A 314 -13.04 -3.41 5.02
N SER A 315 -13.98 -3.69 5.94
CA SER A 315 -14.54 -2.68 6.83
C SER A 315 -13.40 -2.09 7.66
N PRO A 316 -13.04 -0.79 7.52
CA PRO A 316 -11.74 -0.39 8.01
C PRO A 316 -11.76 -0.25 9.53
N PRO A 317 -10.61 -0.41 10.20
CA PRO A 317 -10.52 -0.47 11.67
C PRO A 317 -10.90 0.84 12.39
N TRP A 318 -11.27 1.89 11.64
CA TRP A 318 -11.74 3.17 12.18
C TRP A 318 -13.07 3.06 12.94
N GLN A 319 -13.83 1.97 12.82
CA GLN A 319 -15.04 1.78 13.63
C GLN A 319 -14.78 1.85 15.16
N ILE A 320 -13.55 1.53 15.59
CA ILE A 320 -13.11 1.68 16.99
C ILE A 320 -13.23 3.13 17.48
N PHE A 321 -13.05 4.15 16.61
CA PHE A 321 -13.15 5.56 17.00
C PHE A 321 -14.50 5.89 17.64
N PHE A 322 -15.60 5.40 17.05
CA PHE A 322 -16.95 5.71 17.54
C PHE A 322 -17.25 5.04 18.88
N LEU A 323 -16.66 3.87 19.15
CA LEU A 323 -16.79 3.19 20.43
C LEU A 323 -16.11 3.93 21.59
N LEU A 324 -15.14 4.82 21.31
CA LEU A 324 -14.44 5.59 22.35
C LEU A 324 -15.13 6.89 22.75
N ILE A 325 -16.08 7.39 21.94
CA ILE A 325 -16.84 8.62 22.23
C ILE A 325 -17.63 8.48 23.53
N LEU A 326 -18.34 7.37 23.70
CA LEU A 326 -19.16 7.12 24.88
C LEU A 326 -18.33 7.03 26.18
N PRO A 327 -17.24 6.24 26.26
CA PRO A 327 -16.31 6.26 27.38
C PRO A 327 -15.76 7.65 27.70
N ALA A 328 -15.30 8.38 26.68
CA ALA A 328 -14.77 9.74 26.85
C ALA A 328 -15.81 10.70 27.43
N LEU A 329 -17.05 10.63 26.95
CA LEU A 329 -18.17 11.41 27.46
C LEU A 329 -18.51 11.04 28.91
N PHE A 330 -18.54 9.75 29.25
CA PHE A 330 -18.73 9.29 30.62
C PHE A 330 -17.66 9.87 31.54
N GLY A 331 -16.39 9.82 31.11
CA GLY A 331 -15.26 10.44 31.78
C GLY A 331 -15.48 11.94 32.02
N ALA A 332 -15.84 12.68 30.97
CA ALA A 332 -16.06 14.12 31.03
C ALA A 332 -17.19 14.53 32.00
N LEU A 333 -18.16 13.65 32.21
CA LEU A 333 -19.33 13.90 33.07
C LEU A 333 -19.13 13.47 34.53
N VAL A 334 -18.06 12.74 34.87
CA VAL A 334 -17.83 12.15 36.21
C VAL A 334 -17.93 13.18 37.34
N PHE A 335 -17.25 14.33 37.21
CA PHE A 335 -17.18 15.36 38.25
C PHE A 335 -18.13 16.54 38.02
N ARG A 336 -19.05 16.39 37.08
CA ARG A 336 -19.96 17.45 36.67
C ARG A 336 -20.84 17.96 37.80
N GLY A 337 -21.45 17.05 38.56
CA GLY A 337 -22.30 17.41 39.70
C GLY A 337 -21.57 18.27 40.72
N ASP A 338 -20.27 18.02 40.90
CA ASP A 338 -19.41 18.69 41.86
C ASP A 338 -18.96 20.09 41.40
N GLN A 339 -18.84 20.30 40.08
CA GLN A 339 -18.56 21.60 39.49
C GLN A 339 -19.75 22.54 39.58
N LYS A 340 -20.96 22.02 39.46
CA LYS A 340 -22.17 22.83 39.50
C LYS A 340 -22.37 23.43 40.89
N ARG A 341 -22.56 24.75 40.91
CA ARG A 341 -22.91 25.54 42.11
C ARG A 341 -21.86 25.48 43.23
N ASN A 342 -20.58 25.25 42.89
CA ASN A 342 -19.49 25.12 43.86
C ASN A 342 -19.75 24.03 44.92
N HIS A 343 -20.48 22.95 44.58
CA HIS A 343 -20.69 21.80 45.49
C HIS A 343 -19.39 21.17 45.96
N ARG A 344 -18.30 21.28 45.17
CA ARG A 344 -16.96 20.90 45.63
C ARG A 344 -16.53 21.58 46.93
N LEU A 345 -16.88 22.85 47.14
CA LEU A 345 -16.57 23.58 48.36
C LEU A 345 -17.40 23.04 49.53
N PHE A 346 -18.66 22.68 49.27
CA PHE A 346 -19.52 22.01 50.24
C PHE A 346 -18.93 20.66 50.68
N LEU A 347 -18.41 19.85 49.75
CA LEU A 347 -17.73 18.59 50.09
C LEU A 347 -16.45 18.82 50.91
N ALA A 348 -15.70 19.87 50.59
CA ALA A 348 -14.50 20.26 51.34
C ALA A 348 -14.85 20.71 52.77
N THR A 349 -15.90 21.51 52.97
CA THR A 349 -16.31 22.00 54.30
C THR A 349 -16.89 20.89 55.18
N HIS A 350 -17.53 19.88 54.60
CA HIS A 350 -18.07 18.73 55.33
C HIS A 350 -17.04 17.62 55.58
N SER A 351 -15.75 17.94 55.46
CA SER A 351 -14.62 17.02 55.74
C SER A 351 -14.67 15.71 54.94
N ALA A 352 -15.25 15.75 53.73
CA ALA A 352 -15.23 14.58 52.86
C ALA A 352 -13.79 14.33 52.38
N ARG A 353 -13.24 13.15 52.69
CA ARG A 353 -11.89 12.78 52.23
C ARG A 353 -11.85 12.77 50.70
N PRO A 354 -10.96 13.55 50.05
CA PRO A 354 -10.91 13.67 48.58
C PRO A 354 -10.85 12.34 47.84
N ARG A 355 -10.08 11.38 48.38
CA ARG A 355 -9.93 10.04 47.81
C ARG A 355 -11.23 9.22 47.83
N LEU A 356 -12.05 9.37 48.88
CA LEU A 356 -13.34 8.68 48.97
C LEU A 356 -14.37 9.30 48.03
N VAL A 357 -14.34 10.63 47.84
CA VAL A 357 -15.15 11.31 46.84
C VAL A 357 -14.78 10.80 45.45
N TRP A 358 -13.49 10.84 45.09
CA TRP A 358 -13.00 10.31 43.82
C TRP A 358 -13.45 8.86 43.58
N LEU A 359 -13.22 7.96 44.54
CA LEU A 359 -13.56 6.55 44.42
C LEU A 359 -15.07 6.33 44.25
N ALA A 360 -15.91 7.07 44.99
CA ALA A 360 -17.36 6.98 44.85
C ALA A 360 -17.83 7.39 43.45
N ARG A 361 -17.23 8.44 42.87
CA ARG A 361 -17.51 8.85 41.48
C ARG A 361 -17.10 7.78 40.48
N GLN A 362 -15.92 7.18 40.66
CA GLN A 362 -15.41 6.11 39.79
C GLN A 362 -16.31 4.89 39.78
N ILE A 363 -16.67 4.35 40.96
CA ILE A 363 -17.49 3.13 41.04
C ILE A 363 -18.82 3.30 40.30
N VAL A 364 -19.49 4.44 40.45
CA VAL A 364 -20.79 4.69 39.81
C VAL A 364 -20.66 4.86 38.30
N TRP A 365 -19.75 5.71 37.83
CA TRP A 365 -19.63 6.03 36.40
C TRP A 365 -18.94 4.93 35.61
N LEU A 366 -17.84 4.37 36.13
CA LEU A 366 -17.16 3.24 35.49
C LEU A 366 -18.03 1.98 35.54
N GLY A 367 -18.73 1.72 36.66
CA GLY A 367 -19.68 0.62 36.76
C GLY A 367 -20.81 0.72 35.72
N ALA A 368 -21.39 1.91 35.54
CA ALA A 368 -22.38 2.15 34.50
C ALA A 368 -21.80 1.95 33.08
N LEU A 369 -20.58 2.45 32.82
CA LEU A 369 -19.91 2.25 31.53
C LEU A 369 -19.69 0.76 31.23
N LEU A 370 -19.20 -0.01 32.20
CA LEU A 370 -18.99 -1.46 32.04
C LEU A 370 -20.29 -2.20 31.72
N ILE A 371 -21.40 -1.84 32.38
CA ILE A 371 -22.73 -2.39 32.07
C ILE A 371 -23.12 -2.07 30.63
N VAL A 372 -23.00 -0.81 30.20
CA VAL A 372 -23.34 -0.41 28.83
C VAL A 372 -22.47 -1.15 27.81
N LEU A 373 -21.16 -1.25 28.05
CA LEU A 373 -20.25 -1.98 27.16
C LEU A 373 -20.55 -3.48 27.12
N HIS A 374 -20.98 -4.07 28.23
CA HIS A 374 -21.47 -5.46 28.23
C HIS A 374 -22.77 -5.62 27.45
N VAL A 375 -23.70 -4.69 27.54
CA VAL A 375 -24.93 -4.69 26.74
C VAL A 375 -24.59 -4.53 25.26
N ILE A 376 -23.76 -3.56 24.89
CA ILE A 376 -23.24 -3.37 23.53
C ILE A 376 -22.60 -4.68 23.05
N ARG A 377 -21.61 -5.22 23.77
CA ARG A 377 -20.95 -6.48 23.43
C ARG A 377 -21.96 -7.62 23.27
N PHE A 378 -22.93 -7.76 24.17
CA PHE A 378 -23.92 -8.83 24.10
C PHE A 378 -24.85 -8.69 22.88
N SER A 379 -25.34 -7.48 22.61
CA SER A 379 -26.16 -7.17 21.43
C SER A 379 -25.38 -7.38 20.13
N PHE A 380 -24.15 -6.89 20.05
CA PHE A 380 -23.28 -7.06 18.89
C PHE A 380 -22.90 -8.52 18.67
N TRP A 381 -22.52 -9.25 19.71
CA TRP A 381 -22.13 -10.66 19.59
C TRP A 381 -23.32 -11.60 19.33
N ARG A 382 -24.56 -11.13 19.47
CA ARG A 382 -25.77 -11.86 19.05
C ARG A 382 -26.22 -11.53 17.62
N ILE A 383 -25.98 -10.30 17.17
CA ILE A 383 -26.48 -9.79 15.87
C ILE A 383 -25.43 -9.90 14.74
N ILE A 384 -24.15 -9.82 15.07
CA ILE A 384 -23.02 -9.67 14.13
C ILE A 384 -22.04 -10.88 14.01
N PRO A 385 -22.11 -11.95 14.85
CA PRO A 385 -20.91 -12.75 15.19
C PRO A 385 -20.33 -13.65 14.09
N MET A 386 -21.06 -13.98 13.02
CA MET A 386 -20.54 -14.89 12.00
C MET A 386 -20.06 -14.12 10.78
N GLU A 387 -20.84 -13.15 10.30
CA GLU A 387 -20.51 -12.45 9.07
C GLU A 387 -19.39 -11.43 9.25
N THR A 388 -19.31 -10.68 10.36
CA THR A 388 -18.23 -9.70 10.53
C THR A 388 -16.95 -10.31 11.07
N ALA A 389 -17.02 -11.43 11.80
CA ALA A 389 -15.81 -12.22 12.08
C ALA A 389 -15.27 -12.83 10.79
N ARG A 390 -16.16 -13.29 9.90
CA ARG A 390 -15.82 -13.75 8.55
C ARG A 390 -15.32 -12.60 7.67
N GLN A 391 -15.89 -11.40 7.77
CA GLN A 391 -15.44 -10.21 7.04
C GLN A 391 -14.12 -9.67 7.57
N ILE A 392 -13.86 -9.63 8.88
CA ILE A 392 -12.55 -9.25 9.42
C ILE A 392 -11.52 -10.32 9.08
N ALA A 393 -11.88 -11.60 9.18
CA ALA A 393 -11.03 -12.68 8.71
C ALA A 393 -10.82 -12.61 7.19
N SER A 394 -11.82 -12.20 6.41
CA SER A 394 -11.73 -12.02 4.96
C SER A 394 -11.07 -10.70 4.58
N SER A 395 -11.06 -9.69 5.44
CA SER A 395 -10.39 -8.39 5.28
C SER A 395 -8.92 -8.51 5.60
N LEU A 396 -8.60 -9.26 6.66
CA LEU A 396 -7.24 -9.70 6.92
C LEU A 396 -6.82 -10.68 5.83
N ALA A 397 -7.74 -11.53 5.34
CA ALA A 397 -7.43 -12.45 4.26
C ALA A 397 -7.29 -11.70 2.95
N GLU A 398 -8.05 -10.65 2.67
CA GLU A 398 -7.93 -9.70 1.54
C GLU A 398 -6.72 -8.82 1.69
N PHE A 399 -6.37 -8.41 2.90
CA PHE A 399 -5.08 -7.78 3.16
C PHE A 399 -3.93 -8.76 2.93
N GLY A 400 -4.17 -10.07 3.08
CA GLY A 400 -3.26 -11.14 2.68
C GLY A 400 -3.43 -11.63 1.23
N SER A 401 -4.58 -11.40 0.57
CA SER A 401 -4.99 -12.06 -0.69
C SER A 401 -5.15 -11.09 -1.85
N ASN A 402 -5.35 -9.79 -1.58
CA ASN A 402 -5.04 -8.73 -2.53
C ASN A 402 -3.52 -8.58 -2.73
N PHE A 403 -2.70 -9.19 -1.85
CA PHE A 403 -1.26 -9.37 -2.02
C PHE A 403 -0.94 -10.82 -2.39
N GLU A 404 -1.41 -11.29 -3.55
CA GLU A 404 -0.90 -12.48 -4.28
C GLU A 404 -1.45 -13.87 -3.93
N PHE A 405 -2.17 -14.07 -2.81
CA PHE A 405 -2.79 -15.39 -2.53
C PHE A 405 -4.07 -15.69 -3.34
N ARG A 406 -4.41 -14.85 -4.34
CA ARG A 406 -5.68 -14.91 -5.10
C ARG A 406 -5.76 -15.97 -6.20
N GLY A 407 -4.69 -16.72 -6.47
CA GLY A 407 -4.79 -17.83 -7.42
C GLY A 407 -5.75 -18.89 -6.89
N ASP A 408 -6.82 -19.19 -7.64
CA ASP A 408 -7.77 -20.31 -7.44
C ASP A 408 -7.08 -21.69 -7.29
N TYR A 409 -5.77 -21.74 -7.48
CA TYR A 409 -4.89 -22.90 -7.35
C TYR A 409 -4.67 -23.40 -5.92
N TYR A 410 -4.93 -22.60 -4.88
CA TYR A 410 -4.87 -23.09 -3.51
C TYR A 410 -6.23 -23.57 -3.06
N LYS A 411 -6.48 -24.89 -3.18
CA LYS A 411 -7.26 -25.57 -2.14
C LYS A 411 -6.53 -25.34 -0.82
N VAL A 412 -6.88 -24.25 -0.13
CA VAL A 412 -6.29 -23.84 1.14
C VAL A 412 -6.28 -25.08 2.01
N SER A 413 -5.09 -25.64 2.26
CA SER A 413 -4.97 -26.83 3.09
C SER A 413 -5.70 -26.56 4.41
N GLU A 414 -6.42 -27.54 4.96
CA GLU A 414 -7.13 -27.36 6.24
C GLU A 414 -6.23 -26.76 7.32
N TRP A 415 -4.92 -27.04 7.26
CA TRP A 415 -3.95 -26.48 8.16
C TRP A 415 -3.66 -24.99 7.91
N LEU A 416 -3.51 -24.51 6.67
CA LEU A 416 -3.29 -23.08 6.40
C LEU A 416 -4.49 -22.29 6.92
N GLN A 417 -5.68 -22.87 6.75
CA GLN A 417 -6.89 -22.39 7.39
C GLN A 417 -6.77 -22.39 8.92
N ARG A 418 -6.27 -23.46 9.58
CA ARG A 418 -6.04 -23.49 11.05
C ARG A 418 -4.97 -22.51 11.55
N TRP A 419 -3.82 -22.37 10.88
CA TRP A 419 -2.79 -21.39 11.20
C TRP A 419 -3.34 -19.97 11.07
N TRP A 420 -4.06 -19.71 9.96
CA TRP A 420 -4.78 -18.47 9.74
C TRP A 420 -5.79 -18.21 10.85
N HIS A 421 -6.60 -19.21 11.23
CA HIS A 421 -7.49 -19.12 12.38
C HIS A 421 -6.73 -18.79 13.66
N GLY A 422 -5.54 -19.37 13.89
CA GLY A 422 -4.67 -19.03 15.01
C GLY A 422 -4.22 -17.57 15.01
N GLN A 423 -3.81 -17.04 13.86
CA GLN A 423 -3.44 -15.62 13.70
C GLN A 423 -4.65 -14.71 13.89
N VAL A 424 -5.81 -15.09 13.34
CA VAL A 424 -7.08 -14.37 13.53
C VAL A 424 -7.50 -14.38 15.01
N ILE A 425 -7.36 -15.51 15.72
CA ILE A 425 -7.62 -15.58 17.17
C ILE A 425 -6.64 -14.67 17.94
N GLY A 426 -5.35 -14.70 17.59
CA GLY A 426 -4.33 -13.84 18.19
C GLY A 426 -4.61 -12.35 17.94
N ALA A 427 -4.92 -11.98 16.71
CA ALA A 427 -5.32 -10.64 16.30
C ALA A 427 -6.61 -10.20 17.01
N ASN A 428 -7.63 -11.05 17.07
CA ASN A 428 -8.87 -10.79 17.79
C ASN A 428 -8.63 -10.56 19.28
N ARG A 429 -7.75 -11.35 19.91
CA ARG A 429 -7.37 -11.16 21.32
C ARG A 429 -6.66 -9.82 21.51
N ARG A 430 -5.71 -9.47 20.63
CA ARG A 430 -5.01 -8.17 20.67
C ARG A 430 -5.98 -7.01 20.45
N MET A 431 -6.88 -7.13 19.47
CA MET A 431 -7.91 -6.12 19.17
C MET A 431 -8.86 -5.93 20.35
N ALA A 432 -9.32 -7.02 20.98
CA ALA A 432 -10.18 -6.95 22.16
C ALA A 432 -9.47 -6.30 23.35
N LEU A 433 -8.23 -6.68 23.63
CA LEU A 433 -7.42 -6.06 24.69
C LEU A 433 -7.12 -4.58 24.38
N GLY A 434 -6.86 -4.26 23.11
CA GLY A 434 -6.68 -2.91 22.59
C GLY A 434 -7.91 -2.05 22.80
N ALA A 435 -9.07 -2.52 22.36
CA ALA A 435 -10.35 -1.84 22.53
C ALA A 435 -10.67 -1.60 24.01
N TRP A 436 -10.49 -2.60 24.88
CA TRP A 436 -10.69 -2.43 26.33
C TRP A 436 -9.73 -1.41 26.95
N SER A 437 -8.44 -1.46 26.56
CA SER A 437 -7.44 -0.51 27.04
C SER A 437 -7.75 0.91 26.56
N ALA A 438 -8.18 1.06 25.31
CA ALA A 438 -8.56 2.33 24.70
C ALA A 438 -9.85 2.90 25.33
N VAL A 439 -10.84 2.07 25.63
CA VAL A 439 -12.05 2.47 26.36
C VAL A 439 -11.71 3.04 27.74
N LEU A 440 -10.85 2.34 28.48
CA LEU A 440 -10.41 2.80 29.81
C LEU A 440 -9.60 4.08 29.71
N ALA A 441 -8.70 4.18 28.74
CA ALA A 441 -7.91 5.38 28.50
C ALA A 441 -8.81 6.57 28.10
N ALA A 442 -9.78 6.39 27.21
CA ALA A 442 -10.74 7.42 26.81
C ALA A 442 -11.57 7.91 28.02
N TYR A 443 -12.09 7.00 28.83
CA TYR A 443 -12.80 7.34 30.07
C TYR A 443 -11.92 8.15 31.04
N SER A 444 -10.69 7.68 31.28
CA SER A 444 -9.77 8.34 32.21
C SER A 444 -9.30 9.72 31.73
N LEU A 445 -9.08 9.89 30.42
CA LEU A 445 -8.74 11.18 29.80
C LEU A 445 -9.91 12.15 29.88
N GLY A 446 -11.14 11.68 29.61
CA GLY A 446 -12.34 12.49 29.78
C GLY A 446 -12.48 12.97 31.23
N GLN A 447 -12.23 12.08 32.19
CA GLN A 447 -12.21 12.44 33.60
C GLN A 447 -11.11 13.47 33.92
N PHE A 448 -9.91 13.30 33.38
CA PHE A 448 -8.81 14.26 33.54
C PHE A 448 -9.19 15.65 33.04
N PHE A 449 -9.80 15.76 31.86
CA PHE A 449 -10.25 17.04 31.33
C PHE A 449 -11.37 17.65 32.15
N SER A 450 -12.29 16.84 32.69
CA SER A 450 -13.33 17.34 33.59
C SER A 450 -12.74 18.00 34.84
N LEU A 451 -11.65 17.50 35.43
CA LEU A 451 -11.01 18.17 36.58
C LEU A 451 -10.17 19.39 36.18
N THR A 452 -9.61 19.37 34.98
CA THR A 452 -8.68 20.40 34.50
C THR A 452 -9.39 21.68 34.10
N PHE A 453 -10.52 21.55 33.40
CA PHE A 453 -11.26 22.68 32.86
C PHE A 453 -12.51 22.97 33.68
N LYS A 454 -12.73 24.25 34.00
CA LYS A 454 -13.94 24.70 34.70
C LYS A 454 -15.19 24.64 33.81
N ARG A 455 -15.03 24.71 32.49
CA ARG A 455 -16.13 24.71 31.51
C ARG A 455 -16.42 23.29 31.05
N GLU A 456 -17.65 22.81 31.28
CA GLU A 456 -18.08 21.44 30.92
C GLU A 456 -17.91 21.16 29.41
N VAL A 457 -18.29 22.12 28.57
CA VAL A 457 -18.23 21.98 27.09
C VAL A 457 -16.81 21.74 26.62
N LEU A 458 -15.86 22.55 27.11
CA LEU A 458 -14.46 22.43 26.72
C LEU A 458 -13.88 21.10 27.20
N ALA A 459 -14.21 20.66 28.42
CA ALA A 459 -13.77 19.37 28.93
C ALA A 459 -14.29 18.19 28.10
N GLY A 460 -15.59 18.19 27.79
CA GLY A 460 -16.21 17.14 26.98
C GLY A 460 -15.69 17.11 25.54
N PHE A 461 -15.47 18.29 24.94
CA PHE A 461 -14.90 18.38 23.60
C PHE A 461 -13.46 17.84 23.55
N LEU A 462 -12.60 18.26 24.48
CA LEU A 462 -11.24 17.73 24.58
C LEU A 462 -11.21 16.23 24.88
N ALA A 463 -12.17 15.72 25.67
CA ALA A 463 -12.31 14.29 25.91
C ALA A 463 -12.58 13.51 24.62
N ILE A 464 -13.57 13.94 23.84
CA ILE A 464 -13.92 13.30 22.56
C ILE A 464 -12.73 13.37 21.60
N LEU A 465 -12.08 14.53 21.50
CA LEU A 465 -10.90 14.67 20.66
C LEU A 465 -9.80 13.68 21.03
N PHE A 466 -9.37 13.68 22.30
CA PHE A 466 -8.26 12.82 22.71
C PHE A 466 -8.63 11.34 22.60
N SER A 467 -9.93 11.01 22.62
CA SER A 467 -10.40 9.66 22.27
C SER A 467 -10.14 9.31 20.79
N VAL A 468 -10.24 10.28 19.87
CA VAL A 468 -9.86 10.08 18.47
C VAL A 468 -8.34 9.84 18.35
N LEU A 469 -7.52 10.70 18.95
CA LEU A 469 -6.06 10.51 18.96
C LEU A 469 -5.66 9.17 19.59
N LEU A 470 -6.33 8.78 20.67
CA LEU A 470 -6.12 7.52 21.35
C LEU A 470 -6.52 6.31 20.50
N ALA A 471 -7.62 6.38 19.74
CA ALA A 471 -7.97 5.31 18.81
C ALA A 471 -6.98 5.24 17.64
N ALA A 472 -6.46 6.36 17.14
CA ALA A 472 -5.41 6.37 16.11
C ALA A 472 -4.14 5.71 16.64
N TRP A 473 -3.73 6.07 17.87
CA TRP A 473 -2.62 5.40 18.55
C TRP A 473 -2.89 3.91 18.78
N SER A 474 -4.11 3.54 19.18
CA SER A 474 -4.48 2.13 19.39
C SER A 474 -4.46 1.34 18.09
N LEU A 475 -4.81 1.98 16.97
CA LEU A 475 -4.69 1.41 15.64
C LEU A 475 -3.22 1.20 15.26
N VAL A 476 -2.35 2.18 15.49
CA VAL A 476 -0.89 2.03 15.27
C VAL A 476 -0.34 0.87 16.11
N VAL A 477 -0.69 0.80 17.40
CA VAL A 477 -0.30 -0.31 18.30
C VAL A 477 -0.80 -1.66 17.75
N PHE A 478 -2.00 -1.71 17.18
CA PHE A 478 -2.54 -2.93 16.57
C PHE A 478 -1.82 -3.32 15.27
N VAL A 479 -1.62 -2.36 14.35
CA VAL A 479 -0.93 -2.56 13.06
C VAL A 479 0.53 -2.98 13.28
N TRP A 480 1.22 -2.36 14.23
CA TRP A 480 2.56 -2.73 14.64
C TRP A 480 2.60 -4.01 15.51
N GLN A 481 1.46 -4.66 15.75
CA GLN A 481 1.35 -5.89 16.54
C GLN A 481 1.93 -5.77 17.95
N LEU A 482 1.91 -4.56 18.52
CA LEU A 482 2.39 -4.28 19.85
C LEU A 482 1.36 -4.74 20.89
N ASN A 483 1.84 -5.02 22.10
CA ASN A 483 0.94 -5.39 23.20
C ASN A 483 0.17 -4.15 23.69
N PRO A 484 -1.16 -4.07 23.51
CA PRO A 484 -1.94 -2.89 23.92
C PRO A 484 -1.88 -2.62 25.43
N LEU A 485 -1.64 -3.65 26.24
CA LEU A 485 -1.49 -3.49 27.69
C LEU A 485 -0.21 -2.74 28.06
N ALA A 486 0.81 -2.74 27.19
CA ALA A 486 2.06 -2.02 27.40
C ALA A 486 2.04 -0.59 26.82
N PHE A 487 1.20 -0.34 25.81
CA PHE A 487 1.23 0.92 25.05
C PHE A 487 -0.03 1.79 25.19
N VAL A 488 -1.16 1.24 25.62
CA VAL A 488 -2.43 1.98 25.76
C VAL A 488 -2.88 2.02 27.22
N LEU A 489 -2.87 0.88 27.91
CA LEU A 489 -3.30 0.80 29.32
C LEU A 489 -2.51 1.73 30.27
N PRO A 490 -1.19 1.96 30.11
CA PRO A 490 -0.47 2.89 30.98
C PRO A 490 -1.02 4.31 30.90
N LEU A 491 -1.50 4.75 29.72
CA LEU A 491 -2.15 6.07 29.56
C LEU A 491 -3.45 6.16 30.37
N ALA A 492 -4.20 5.05 30.47
CA ALA A 492 -5.40 4.99 31.29
C ALA A 492 -5.07 5.11 32.77
N VAL A 493 -4.11 4.30 33.24
CA VAL A 493 -3.67 4.28 34.64
C VAL A 493 -3.06 5.63 35.03
N ALA A 494 -2.26 6.22 34.15
CA ALA A 494 -1.68 7.56 34.28
C ALA A 494 -2.75 8.62 34.56
N SER A 495 -3.79 8.64 33.72
CA SER A 495 -4.86 9.64 33.77
C SER A 495 -5.74 9.46 35.01
N LEU A 496 -6.03 8.21 35.40
CA LEU A 496 -6.70 7.91 36.68
C LEU A 496 -5.85 8.34 37.88
N ALA A 497 -4.53 8.09 37.85
CA ALA A 497 -3.63 8.54 38.90
C ALA A 497 -3.55 10.08 38.96
N ALA A 498 -3.46 10.75 37.81
CA ALA A 498 -3.44 12.20 37.70
C ALA A 498 -4.69 12.83 38.32
N THR A 499 -5.88 12.28 38.03
CA THR A 499 -7.14 12.76 38.60
C THR A 499 -7.21 12.51 40.12
N LEU A 500 -6.76 11.34 40.58
CA LEU A 500 -6.69 11.01 42.01
C LEU A 500 -5.76 11.96 42.79
N LEU A 501 -4.59 12.27 42.22
CA LEU A 501 -3.60 13.18 42.79
C LEU A 501 -4.06 14.65 42.75
N ARG A 502 -4.84 15.03 41.72
CA ARG A 502 -5.38 16.39 41.57
C ARG A 502 -6.55 16.66 42.52
N MET A 503 -7.34 15.64 42.86
CA MET A 503 -8.60 15.76 43.60
C MET A 503 -8.51 16.59 44.91
N PRO A 504 -7.52 16.38 45.81
CA PRO A 504 -7.44 17.13 47.06
C PRO A 504 -7.31 18.65 46.84
N TYR A 505 -6.49 19.04 45.87
CA TYR A 505 -6.25 20.46 45.57
C TYR A 505 -7.39 21.09 44.78
N TRP A 506 -8.08 20.28 43.97
CA TRP A 506 -9.20 20.73 43.16
C TRP A 506 -10.44 21.05 44.03
N LEU A 507 -10.71 20.24 45.05
CA LEU A 507 -11.80 20.48 46.01
C LEU A 507 -11.66 21.81 46.77
N VAL A 508 -10.42 22.26 47.00
CA VAL A 508 -10.10 23.50 47.74
C VAL A 508 -9.75 24.66 46.78
N GLU A 509 -9.99 24.50 45.48
CA GLU A 509 -9.70 25.50 44.43
C GLU A 509 -8.25 26.01 44.39
N ARG A 510 -7.28 25.19 44.82
CA ARG A 510 -5.87 25.54 44.72
C ARG A 510 -5.38 25.32 43.29
N GLY A 511 -5.04 26.42 42.61
CA GLY A 511 -4.65 26.46 41.20
C GLY A 511 -3.16 26.67 40.92
N SER A 512 -2.28 26.73 41.93
CA SER A 512 -0.85 26.99 41.70
C SER A 512 -0.17 25.88 40.88
N LEU A 513 0.80 26.24 40.05
CA LEU A 513 1.58 25.29 39.22
C LEU A 513 2.22 24.16 40.05
N ARG A 514 2.63 24.44 41.30
CA ARG A 514 3.19 23.43 42.20
C ARG A 514 2.26 22.23 42.44
N TYR A 515 0.94 22.46 42.44
CA TYR A 515 -0.05 21.40 42.63
C TYR A 515 -0.35 20.60 41.35
N TRP A 516 0.13 21.09 40.20
CA TRP A 516 0.06 20.40 38.92
C TRP A 516 1.27 19.51 38.66
N LEU A 517 2.37 19.68 39.40
CA LEU A 517 3.59 18.89 39.21
C LEU A 517 3.35 17.38 39.30
N LEU A 518 2.65 16.91 40.35
CA LEU A 518 2.39 15.48 40.53
C LEU A 518 1.43 14.89 39.47
N PRO A 519 0.28 15.52 39.14
CA PRO A 519 -0.54 15.10 38.00
C PRO A 519 0.22 15.11 36.67
N ALA A 520 1.00 16.15 36.38
CA ALA A 520 1.79 16.24 35.16
C ALA A 520 2.83 15.13 35.08
N LEU A 521 3.54 14.86 36.19
CA LEU A 521 4.52 13.77 36.27
C LEU A 521 3.85 12.39 36.10
N SER A 522 2.64 12.19 36.65
CA SER A 522 1.91 10.94 36.44
C SER A 522 1.48 10.68 35.00
N LEU A 523 1.28 11.74 34.19
CA LEU A 523 1.02 11.63 32.75
C LEU A 523 2.32 11.51 31.93
N GLY A 524 3.35 12.26 32.32
CA GLY A 524 4.64 12.28 31.63
C GLY A 524 5.41 10.98 31.76
N LEU A 525 5.36 10.30 32.92
CA LEU A 525 6.10 9.05 33.13
C LEU A 525 5.68 7.92 32.17
N PRO A 526 4.38 7.64 31.95
CA PRO A 526 3.97 6.60 31.00
C PRO A 526 4.24 6.97 29.54
N LEU A 527 4.16 8.26 29.18
CA LEU A 527 4.57 8.72 27.85
C LEU A 527 6.07 8.50 27.64
N LEU A 528 6.91 8.89 28.61
CA LEU A 528 8.35 8.63 28.58
C LEU A 528 8.65 7.13 28.53
N PHE A 529 7.96 6.32 29.33
CA PHE A 529 8.09 4.86 29.29
C PHE A 529 7.74 4.31 27.90
N ILE A 530 6.62 4.72 27.31
CA ILE A 530 6.22 4.31 25.96
C ILE A 530 7.27 4.73 24.93
N SER A 531 7.76 5.97 24.98
CA SER A 531 8.78 6.47 24.06
C SER A 531 10.11 5.72 24.16
N LEU A 532 10.52 5.32 25.37
CA LEU A 532 11.74 4.54 25.59
C LEU A 532 11.56 3.04 25.29
N TYR A 533 10.37 2.49 25.55
CA TYR A 533 10.07 1.07 25.37
C TYR A 533 9.69 0.71 23.94
N LEU A 534 9.10 1.64 23.18
CA LEU A 534 8.70 1.42 21.79
C LEU A 534 9.88 0.93 20.91
N PRO A 535 11.05 1.59 20.87
CA PRO A 535 12.22 1.10 20.14
C PRO A 535 12.59 -0.35 20.48
N LEU A 536 12.68 -0.65 21.78
CA LEU A 536 13.06 -1.98 22.28
C LEU A 536 12.03 -3.04 21.90
N ALA A 537 10.75 -2.72 22.00
CA ALA A 537 9.68 -3.63 21.63
C ALA A 537 9.67 -3.89 20.12
N ARG A 538 9.94 -2.87 19.30
CA ARG A 538 9.99 -2.99 17.83
C ARG A 538 11.19 -3.80 17.37
N LEU A 539 12.38 -3.56 17.93
CA LEU A 539 13.57 -4.37 17.63
C LEU A 539 13.37 -5.84 18.04
N ARG A 540 12.85 -6.10 19.25
CA ARG A 540 12.57 -7.47 19.73
C ARG A 540 11.56 -8.24 18.90
N GLN A 541 10.71 -7.57 18.14
CA GLN A 541 9.77 -8.27 17.27
C GLN A 541 10.50 -9.03 16.15
N ILE A 542 11.63 -8.50 15.68
CA ILE A 542 12.40 -9.11 14.58
C ILE A 542 13.64 -9.88 15.05
N ASP A 543 14.10 -9.63 16.27
CA ASP A 543 15.11 -10.42 17.00
C ASP A 543 14.56 -11.77 17.49
N LEU A 544 13.78 -12.45 16.65
CA LEU A 544 13.38 -13.84 16.88
C LEU A 544 14.42 -14.76 16.23
N PRO A 545 14.63 -15.98 16.77
CA PRO A 545 15.51 -16.95 16.14
C PRO A 545 15.14 -17.12 14.66
N MET A 546 16.10 -16.92 13.76
CA MET A 546 15.89 -17.13 12.34
C MET A 546 15.43 -18.57 12.08
N PRO A 547 14.54 -18.79 11.09
CA PRO A 547 14.21 -20.14 10.70
C PRO A 547 15.42 -20.80 10.02
N ARG A 548 15.46 -22.12 10.03
CA ARG A 548 16.52 -22.87 9.34
C ARG A 548 16.27 -22.89 7.84
N PHE A 549 17.13 -22.21 7.09
CA PHE A 549 17.12 -22.18 5.63
C PHE A 549 17.98 -23.34 5.08
N ARG A 550 17.37 -24.50 4.85
CA ARG A 550 18.10 -25.75 4.52
C ARG A 550 18.74 -25.76 3.13
N PHE A 551 18.14 -25.06 2.17
CA PHE A 551 18.65 -25.01 0.81
C PHE A 551 19.76 -23.98 0.65
N GLN A 552 19.90 -23.05 1.60
CA GLN A 552 20.94 -22.03 1.55
C GLN A 552 22.34 -22.67 1.59
N GLN A 553 23.04 -22.64 0.46
CA GLN A 553 24.29 -23.39 0.26
C GLN A 553 25.46 -22.84 1.09
N ALA A 554 25.45 -21.54 1.37
CA ALA A 554 26.50 -20.83 2.11
C ALA A 554 25.90 -19.81 3.08
N PRO A 555 26.62 -19.41 4.14
CA PRO A 555 26.20 -18.30 4.99
C PRO A 555 25.92 -17.05 4.15
N PHE A 556 24.83 -16.34 4.46
CA PHE A 556 24.38 -15.15 3.73
C PHE A 556 25.50 -14.12 3.52
N GLU A 557 26.32 -13.89 4.54
CA GLU A 557 27.43 -12.94 4.50
C GLU A 557 28.52 -13.38 3.51
N ALA A 558 28.75 -14.69 3.38
CA ALA A 558 29.70 -15.23 2.41
C ALA A 558 29.15 -15.09 0.99
N THR A 559 27.87 -15.44 0.77
CA THR A 559 27.19 -15.27 -0.53
C THR A 559 27.19 -13.80 -0.96
N LEU A 560 26.84 -12.89 -0.05
CA LEU A 560 26.83 -11.45 -0.31
C LEU A 560 28.22 -10.93 -0.68
N LYS A 561 29.28 -11.35 0.05
CA LYS A 561 30.65 -10.93 -0.25
C LYS A 561 31.14 -11.44 -1.61
N ILE A 562 30.82 -12.69 -1.95
CA ILE A 562 31.14 -13.27 -3.27
C ILE A 562 30.43 -12.45 -4.36
N TYR A 563 29.16 -12.13 -4.16
CA TYR A 563 28.40 -11.32 -5.10
C TYR A 563 28.95 -9.90 -5.24
N GLU A 564 29.24 -9.20 -4.13
CA GLU A 564 29.84 -7.86 -4.15
C GLU A 564 31.18 -7.85 -4.89
N GLN A 565 32.04 -8.84 -4.64
CA GLN A 565 33.29 -8.99 -5.38
C GLN A 565 33.04 -9.25 -6.87
N GLY A 566 32.12 -10.16 -7.20
CA GLY A 566 31.73 -10.44 -8.58
C GLY A 566 31.15 -9.22 -9.31
N GLN A 567 30.45 -8.33 -8.61
CA GLN A 567 29.98 -7.05 -9.18
C GLN A 567 31.14 -6.09 -9.47
N LEU A 568 32.14 -6.01 -8.58
CA LEU A 568 33.34 -5.19 -8.82
C LEU A 568 34.13 -5.73 -10.02
N ASP A 569 34.35 -7.04 -10.05
CA ASP A 569 35.05 -7.72 -11.14
C ASP A 569 34.29 -7.53 -12.47
N ARG A 570 32.95 -7.59 -12.44
CA ARG A 570 32.10 -7.32 -13.61
C ARG A 570 32.17 -5.87 -14.07
N GLN A 571 32.14 -4.90 -13.15
CA GLN A 571 32.30 -3.49 -13.51
C GLN A 571 33.66 -3.22 -14.15
N GLU A 572 34.71 -3.85 -13.64
CA GLU A 572 36.04 -3.78 -14.25
C GLU A 572 36.04 -4.39 -15.65
N SER A 573 35.43 -5.57 -15.83
CA SER A 573 35.23 -6.18 -17.16
C SER A 573 34.51 -5.22 -18.11
N ILE A 574 33.41 -4.60 -17.67
CA ILE A 574 32.61 -3.67 -18.50
C ILE A 574 33.47 -2.47 -18.91
N VAL A 575 34.17 -1.84 -17.99
CA VAL A 575 35.02 -0.68 -18.31
C VAL A 575 36.16 -1.05 -19.26
N ARG A 576 36.77 -2.24 -19.09
CA ARG A 576 37.80 -2.74 -20.01
C ARG A 576 37.22 -3.01 -21.40
N PHE A 577 36.07 -3.65 -21.47
CA PHE A 577 35.37 -3.93 -22.72
C PHE A 577 34.93 -2.66 -23.43
N GLU A 578 34.28 -1.73 -22.75
CA GLU A 578 33.85 -0.44 -23.31
C GLU A 578 35.04 0.38 -23.82
N ARG A 579 36.19 0.30 -23.15
CA ARG A 579 37.42 0.94 -23.65
C ARG A 579 37.88 0.33 -24.97
N ILE A 580 37.92 -1.00 -25.07
CA ILE A 580 38.35 -1.69 -26.29
C ILE A 580 37.33 -1.47 -27.42
N ALA A 581 36.03 -1.61 -27.10
CA ALA A 581 34.94 -1.39 -28.04
C ALA A 581 34.88 0.07 -28.53
N GLY A 582 35.11 1.04 -27.64
CA GLY A 582 35.18 2.45 -27.99
C GLY A 582 36.35 2.77 -28.92
N ILE A 583 37.56 2.27 -28.62
CA ILE A 583 38.72 2.41 -29.52
C ILE A 583 38.42 1.76 -30.87
N ALA A 584 37.85 0.56 -30.87
CA ALA A 584 37.50 -0.16 -32.08
C ALA A 584 36.47 0.59 -32.93
N GLU A 585 35.44 1.17 -32.31
CA GLU A 585 34.43 1.97 -33.00
C GLU A 585 34.99 3.28 -33.52
N GLU A 586 35.83 4.00 -32.75
CA GLU A 586 36.50 5.22 -33.20
C GLU A 586 37.41 4.94 -34.40
N GLU A 587 38.16 3.83 -34.39
CA GLU A 587 39.00 3.41 -35.53
C GLU A 587 38.15 3.03 -36.75
N LEU A 588 37.03 2.33 -36.57
CA LEU A 588 36.07 2.01 -37.64
C LEU A 588 35.40 3.25 -38.20
N GLU A 589 35.02 4.21 -37.35
CA GLU A 589 34.38 5.46 -37.75
C GLU A 589 35.38 6.36 -38.48
N ALA A 590 36.61 6.50 -37.97
CA ALA A 590 37.67 7.25 -38.62
C ALA A 590 37.99 6.70 -40.02
N GLU A 591 38.09 5.38 -40.16
CA GLU A 591 38.32 4.76 -41.46
C GLU A 591 37.07 4.82 -42.35
N SER A 592 35.86 4.69 -41.80
CA SER A 592 34.62 4.93 -42.53
C SER A 592 34.56 6.34 -43.11
N ILE A 593 34.92 7.37 -42.32
CA ILE A 593 35.00 8.77 -42.75
C ILE A 593 36.09 8.94 -43.82
N ARG A 594 37.26 8.31 -43.63
CA ARG A 594 38.35 8.36 -44.61
C ARG A 594 37.93 7.73 -45.94
N MET A 595 37.33 6.55 -45.90
CA MET A 595 36.81 5.82 -47.06
C MET A 595 35.53 6.43 -47.62
N GLN A 596 34.83 7.31 -46.89
CA GLN A 596 33.72 8.07 -47.43
C GLN A 596 34.16 8.96 -48.59
N SER A 597 35.41 9.42 -48.57
CA SER A 597 36.04 10.10 -49.68
C SER A 597 36.46 9.11 -50.80
N PHE A 598 36.18 9.45 -52.06
CA PHE A 598 36.69 8.68 -53.21
C PHE A 598 38.17 8.94 -53.49
N ALA A 599 38.81 9.85 -52.74
CA ALA A 599 40.16 10.35 -53.00
C ALA A 599 41.24 9.26 -52.92
N GLU A 600 41.05 8.25 -52.06
CA GLU A 600 42.05 7.20 -51.83
C GLU A 600 41.74 5.88 -52.55
N ILE A 601 40.61 5.81 -53.25
CA ILE A 601 40.17 4.58 -53.92
C ILE A 601 40.63 4.63 -55.36
N THR A 602 41.28 3.56 -55.82
CA THR A 602 41.65 3.40 -57.24
C THR A 602 40.87 2.26 -57.88
N VAL A 603 40.32 2.48 -59.08
CA VAL A 603 39.73 1.43 -59.92
C VAL A 603 40.63 1.25 -61.15
N ASP A 604 41.08 0.03 -61.41
CA ASP A 604 42.05 -0.28 -62.47
C ASP A 604 43.38 0.50 -62.32
N GLY A 605 43.78 0.80 -61.08
CA GLY A 605 44.98 1.58 -60.76
C GLY A 605 44.85 3.08 -61.03
N LYS A 606 43.64 3.58 -61.34
CA LYS A 606 43.37 4.99 -61.61
C LYS A 606 42.42 5.61 -60.58
N THR A 607 42.64 6.88 -60.26
CA THR A 607 41.76 7.73 -59.44
C THR A 607 40.57 8.23 -60.25
N PHE A 608 39.51 8.72 -59.60
CA PHE A 608 38.35 9.25 -60.32
C PHE A 608 38.72 10.47 -61.20
N GLU A 609 39.70 11.27 -60.79
CA GLU A 609 40.22 12.40 -61.57
C GLU A 609 40.91 11.94 -62.86
N GLU A 610 41.64 10.81 -62.82
CA GLU A 610 42.26 10.19 -63.99
C GLU A 610 41.24 9.55 -64.95
N PHE A 611 40.01 9.30 -64.49
CA PHE A 611 38.86 8.98 -65.34
C PHE A 611 38.15 10.23 -65.90
N GLY A 612 38.66 11.43 -65.59
CA GLY A 612 38.09 12.70 -66.04
C GLY A 612 36.84 13.11 -65.27
N ILE A 613 36.57 12.51 -64.10
CA ILE A 613 35.40 12.82 -63.28
C ILE A 613 35.75 13.98 -62.35
N SER A 614 34.95 15.03 -62.37
CA SER A 614 35.16 16.20 -61.51
C SER A 614 34.73 15.92 -60.05
N PRO A 615 35.34 16.60 -59.04
CA PRO A 615 34.91 16.50 -57.66
C PRO A 615 33.42 16.84 -57.45
N THR A 616 32.87 17.77 -58.24
CA THR A 616 31.44 18.14 -58.26
C THR A 616 30.55 16.97 -58.66
N GLU A 617 30.96 16.16 -59.64
CA GLU A 617 30.19 14.98 -60.07
C GLU A 617 30.22 13.87 -59.01
N VAL A 618 31.33 13.75 -58.29
CA VAL A 618 31.46 12.85 -57.13
C VAL A 618 30.55 13.29 -55.99
N GLU A 619 30.51 14.60 -55.71
CA GLU A 619 29.66 15.19 -54.69
C GLU A 619 28.16 14.99 -55.04
N GLU A 620 27.76 15.29 -56.27
CA GLU A 620 26.40 15.02 -56.79
C GLU A 620 26.01 13.54 -56.64
N TYR A 621 26.95 12.62 -56.89
CA TYR A 621 26.72 11.18 -56.71
C TYR A 621 26.47 10.82 -55.24
N SER A 622 27.27 11.37 -54.33
CA SER A 622 27.18 11.10 -52.88
C SER A 622 25.89 11.65 -52.24
N PHE A 623 25.38 12.78 -52.74
CA PHE A 623 24.09 13.36 -52.31
C PHE A 623 22.86 12.68 -52.94
N GLY A 624 23.04 11.55 -53.62
CA GLY A 624 21.93 10.78 -54.20
C GLY A 624 21.39 11.32 -55.51
N SER A 625 22.01 12.34 -56.11
CA SER A 625 21.65 12.91 -57.42
C SER A 625 22.15 12.05 -58.59
N LYS A 626 22.11 10.72 -58.46
CA LYS A 626 22.64 9.76 -59.45
C LYS A 626 22.00 9.85 -60.85
N LYS A 627 20.95 10.67 -61.04
CA LYS A 627 20.24 10.86 -62.32
C LYS A 627 20.71 12.09 -63.11
N SER A 628 21.35 13.08 -62.48
CA SER A 628 21.91 14.26 -63.18
C SER A 628 23.23 13.93 -63.89
N LEU A 629 23.92 12.90 -63.42
CA LEU A 629 25.23 12.49 -63.93
C LEU A 629 25.14 11.78 -65.27
N GLU A 630 26.13 12.03 -66.11
CA GLU A 630 26.30 11.35 -67.40
C GLU A 630 26.40 9.83 -67.18
N PRO A 631 25.75 8.98 -68.00
CA PRO A 631 25.69 7.53 -67.75
C PRO A 631 27.07 6.86 -67.63
N SER A 632 28.06 7.36 -68.38
CA SER A 632 29.45 6.87 -68.33
C SER A 632 30.12 7.19 -66.99
N VAL A 633 29.94 8.41 -66.48
CA VAL A 633 30.40 8.87 -65.16
C VAL A 633 29.73 8.07 -64.05
N ARG A 634 28.40 7.90 -64.11
CA ARG A 634 27.64 7.09 -63.14
C ARG A 634 28.10 5.64 -63.09
N LYS A 635 28.33 5.01 -64.25
CA LYS A 635 28.81 3.62 -64.31
C LYS A 635 30.19 3.49 -63.65
N THR A 636 31.06 4.46 -63.90
CA THR A 636 32.39 4.49 -63.28
C THR A 636 32.29 4.73 -61.77
N LEU A 637 31.51 5.70 -61.31
CA LEU A 637 31.27 5.94 -59.89
C LEU A 637 30.61 4.76 -59.16
N ASN A 638 29.73 3.99 -59.83
CA ASN A 638 29.24 2.73 -59.28
C ASN A 638 30.37 1.71 -59.07
N ARG A 639 31.37 1.63 -59.97
CA ARG A 639 32.55 0.76 -59.79
C ARG A 639 33.41 1.23 -58.62
N PHE A 640 33.59 2.54 -58.47
CA PHE A 640 34.28 3.10 -57.30
C PHE A 640 33.48 2.85 -56.01
N GLU A 641 32.14 2.97 -56.01
CA GLU A 641 31.31 2.66 -54.84
C GLU A 641 31.38 1.17 -54.48
N HIS A 642 31.43 0.28 -55.48
CA HIS A 642 31.67 -1.15 -55.27
C HIS A 642 33.06 -1.39 -54.66
N LYS A 643 34.12 -0.81 -55.23
CA LYS A 643 35.50 -0.94 -54.72
C LYS A 643 35.66 -0.34 -53.32
N LYS A 644 34.94 0.74 -53.03
CA LYS A 644 34.82 1.34 -51.70
C LYS A 644 34.23 0.38 -50.71
N ARG A 645 33.09 -0.23 -51.03
CA ARG A 645 32.44 -1.24 -50.17
C ARG A 645 33.36 -2.44 -49.95
N GLU A 646 34.02 -2.95 -50.98
CA GLU A 646 35.01 -4.03 -50.84
C GLU A 646 36.16 -3.65 -49.91
N SER A 647 36.74 -2.44 -50.08
CA SER A 647 37.89 -1.99 -49.28
C SER A 647 37.49 -1.76 -47.83
N TYR A 648 36.31 -1.16 -47.61
CA TYR A 648 35.74 -0.97 -46.28
C TYR A 648 35.42 -2.31 -45.62
N GLN A 649 34.87 -3.28 -46.37
CA GLN A 649 34.59 -4.60 -45.85
C GLN A 649 35.87 -5.35 -45.45
N ALA A 650 36.91 -5.30 -46.29
CA ALA A 650 38.21 -5.90 -46.00
C ALA A 650 38.87 -5.25 -44.77
N PHE A 651 38.77 -3.92 -44.65
CA PHE A 651 39.22 -3.20 -43.45
C PHE A 651 38.41 -3.63 -42.23
N LYS A 652 37.07 -3.62 -42.31
CA LYS A 652 36.17 -4.06 -41.24
C LYS A 652 36.53 -5.47 -40.78
N GLU A 653 36.81 -6.40 -41.70
CA GLU A 653 37.19 -7.78 -41.39
C GLU A 653 38.55 -7.89 -40.68
N ALA A 654 39.57 -7.22 -41.22
CA ALA A 654 40.90 -7.20 -40.60
C ALA A 654 40.84 -6.55 -39.21
N HIS A 655 40.06 -5.48 -39.08
CA HIS A 655 39.85 -4.75 -37.84
C HIS A 655 39.09 -5.59 -36.82
N LEU A 656 37.99 -6.23 -37.21
CA LEU A 656 37.24 -7.13 -36.34
C LEU A 656 38.10 -8.31 -35.86
N ALA A 657 38.98 -8.86 -36.71
CA ALA A 657 39.91 -9.90 -36.29
C ALA A 657 40.87 -9.42 -35.19
N ILE A 658 41.48 -8.24 -35.36
CA ILE A 658 42.35 -7.62 -34.35
C ILE A 658 41.58 -7.33 -33.05
N VAL A 659 40.34 -6.87 -33.17
CA VAL A 659 39.47 -6.58 -32.02
C VAL A 659 39.12 -7.86 -31.28
N VAL A 660 38.77 -8.94 -31.98
CA VAL A 660 38.53 -10.26 -31.37
C VAL A 660 39.79 -10.78 -30.69
N GLU A 661 40.96 -10.70 -31.33
CA GLU A 661 42.25 -11.12 -30.75
C GLU A 661 42.55 -10.34 -29.45
N LYS A 662 42.47 -9.01 -29.49
CA LYS A 662 42.64 -8.15 -28.30
C LYS A 662 41.64 -8.49 -27.20
N LEU A 663 40.41 -8.83 -27.58
CA LEU A 663 39.36 -9.19 -26.62
C LEU A 663 39.57 -10.59 -26.04
N GLN A 664 40.16 -11.52 -26.78
CA GLN A 664 40.55 -12.84 -26.28
C GLN A 664 41.75 -12.79 -25.32
N GLU A 665 42.67 -11.84 -25.51
CA GLU A 665 43.77 -11.58 -24.58
C GLU A 665 43.28 -10.99 -23.24
N VAL A 666 42.08 -10.42 -23.22
CA VAL A 666 41.48 -9.88 -22.00
C VAL A 666 40.75 -10.99 -21.27
N GLU A 667 41.34 -11.46 -20.18
CA GLU A 667 40.59 -12.24 -19.20
C GLU A 667 39.48 -11.35 -18.62
N PHE A 668 38.23 -11.67 -18.97
CA PHE A 668 37.06 -11.10 -18.32
C PHE A 668 36.75 -11.96 -17.09
N PRO A 669 36.99 -11.46 -15.86
CA PRO A 669 36.72 -12.23 -14.65
C PRO A 669 35.25 -12.64 -14.51
N VAL A 670 34.31 -11.92 -15.15
CA VAL A 670 32.86 -12.18 -15.13
C VAL A 670 32.21 -11.75 -16.46
N PRO A 671 31.19 -12.46 -16.97
CA PRO A 671 30.40 -12.05 -18.14
C PRO A 671 29.76 -10.66 -18.02
N LEU A 672 29.65 -9.95 -19.15
CA LEU A 672 29.26 -8.53 -19.25
C LEU A 672 27.74 -8.31 -19.27
N TYR A 673 27.07 -8.72 -18.19
CA TYR A 673 25.62 -8.62 -18.10
C TYR A 673 25.07 -7.19 -17.92
N ASN A 674 23.92 -6.88 -18.55
CA ASN A 674 23.02 -5.72 -18.28
C ASN A 674 23.46 -4.30 -18.69
N ALA A 675 24.63 -4.08 -19.29
CA ALA A 675 25.06 -2.74 -19.73
C ALA A 675 24.09 -2.10 -20.75
N LYS A 676 23.43 -2.93 -21.57
CA LYS A 676 22.54 -2.54 -22.68
C LYS A 676 21.20 -1.94 -22.25
N LYS A 677 20.60 -2.42 -21.15
CA LYS A 677 19.27 -1.95 -20.67
C LYS A 677 19.34 -0.53 -20.11
N GLN A 678 20.49 -0.11 -19.57
CA GLN A 678 20.67 1.24 -19.01
C GLN A 678 21.23 2.26 -20.00
N ASN A 679 21.99 1.84 -21.02
CA ASN A 679 22.48 2.73 -22.08
C ASN A 679 22.34 2.10 -23.47
N ARG A 680 21.24 2.40 -24.17
CA ARG A 680 21.01 1.95 -25.56
C ARG A 680 22.00 2.54 -26.60
N ASN A 681 22.82 3.52 -26.21
CA ASN A 681 23.74 4.23 -27.09
C ASN A 681 25.21 3.82 -26.89
N LEU A 682 25.49 2.62 -26.36
CA LEU A 682 26.87 2.19 -26.17
C LEU A 682 27.51 1.71 -27.49
N PRO A 683 28.76 2.12 -27.77
CA PRO A 683 29.60 1.60 -28.86
C PRO A 683 29.59 0.08 -29.04
N SER A 684 29.45 -0.64 -27.93
CA SER A 684 29.40 -2.09 -27.89
C SER A 684 28.24 -2.71 -28.66
N ALA A 685 27.12 -2.03 -28.81
CA ALA A 685 25.96 -2.57 -29.53
C ALA A 685 26.24 -2.76 -31.03
N ASN A 686 26.92 -1.79 -31.66
CA ASN A 686 27.32 -1.88 -33.07
C ASN A 686 28.39 -2.94 -33.28
N LEU A 687 29.37 -3.02 -32.37
CA LEU A 687 30.41 -4.06 -32.42
C LEU A 687 29.80 -5.47 -32.35
N LEU A 688 28.84 -5.70 -31.46
CA LEU A 688 28.14 -6.99 -31.35
C LEU A 688 27.40 -7.35 -32.64
N LEU A 689 26.70 -6.39 -33.26
CA LEU A 689 26.01 -6.62 -34.54
C LEU A 689 27.02 -6.95 -35.66
N ASN A 690 28.14 -6.24 -35.70
CA ASN A 690 29.20 -6.48 -36.67
C ASN A 690 29.83 -7.87 -36.49
N LEU A 691 30.08 -8.31 -35.26
CA LEU A 691 30.61 -9.64 -34.95
C LEU A 691 29.63 -10.75 -35.35
N VAL A 692 28.34 -10.49 -35.15
CA VAL A 692 27.25 -11.37 -35.59
C VAL A 692 27.24 -11.56 -37.11
N GLU A 693 27.27 -10.48 -37.89
CA GLU A 693 27.37 -10.54 -39.35
C GLU A 693 28.65 -11.24 -39.82
N ASP A 694 29.71 -11.14 -39.02
CA ASP A 694 31.01 -11.74 -39.28
C ASP A 694 31.02 -13.25 -38.99
N VAL A 695 30.13 -13.76 -38.13
CA VAL A 695 29.92 -15.21 -37.98
C VAL A 695 29.31 -15.80 -39.25
N GLU A 696 28.24 -15.19 -39.76
CA GLU A 696 27.54 -15.67 -40.96
C GLU A 696 28.50 -15.76 -42.16
N ARG A 697 29.29 -14.70 -42.38
CA ARG A 697 30.29 -14.66 -43.45
C ARG A 697 31.35 -15.75 -43.31
N ARG A 698 31.84 -16.04 -42.10
CA ARG A 698 32.81 -17.13 -41.89
C ARG A 698 32.19 -18.50 -42.11
N MET A 699 30.93 -18.68 -41.75
CA MET A 699 30.20 -19.91 -42.07
C MET A 699 30.09 -20.10 -43.59
N GLU A 700 29.74 -19.05 -44.34
CA GLU A 700 29.69 -19.08 -45.81
C GLU A 700 31.07 -19.33 -46.45
N ALA A 701 32.13 -18.78 -45.85
CA ALA A 701 33.52 -19.02 -46.24
C ALA A 701 34.08 -20.38 -45.78
N ASN A 702 33.27 -21.18 -45.06
CA ASN A 702 33.65 -22.47 -44.50
C ASN A 702 34.80 -22.41 -43.46
N GLU A 703 34.92 -21.29 -42.77
CA GLU A 703 35.86 -21.02 -41.69
C GLU A 703 35.17 -21.27 -40.33
N LEU A 704 34.73 -22.52 -40.11
CA LEU A 704 33.84 -22.87 -39.01
C LEU A 704 34.46 -22.66 -37.61
N GLU A 705 35.77 -22.81 -37.48
CA GLU A 705 36.46 -22.59 -36.20
C GLU A 705 36.48 -21.11 -35.82
N ASP A 706 36.80 -20.24 -36.78
CA ASP A 706 36.73 -18.78 -36.59
C ASP A 706 35.29 -18.32 -36.30
N ALA A 707 34.32 -18.88 -37.03
CA ALA A 707 32.91 -18.63 -36.79
C ALA A 707 32.51 -18.98 -35.35
N TRP A 708 32.95 -20.15 -34.85
CA TRP A 708 32.70 -20.58 -33.48
C TRP A 708 33.36 -19.65 -32.46
N ILE A 709 34.62 -19.26 -32.66
CA ILE A 709 35.33 -18.33 -31.78
C ILE A 709 34.55 -17.02 -31.61
N ARG A 710 34.06 -16.46 -32.71
CA ARG A 710 33.26 -15.21 -32.69
C ARG A 710 31.92 -15.41 -32.01
N LEU A 711 31.27 -16.54 -32.28
CA LEU A 711 30.00 -16.90 -31.66
C LEU A 711 30.14 -17.08 -30.14
N GLN A 712 31.18 -17.79 -29.70
CA GLN A 712 31.56 -17.99 -28.30
C GLN A 712 31.85 -16.65 -27.61
N PHE A 713 32.56 -15.76 -28.30
CA PHE A 713 32.84 -14.43 -27.80
C PHE A 713 31.57 -13.60 -27.61
N VAL A 714 30.71 -13.54 -28.62
CA VAL A 714 29.44 -12.82 -28.54
C VAL A 714 28.56 -13.38 -27.40
N LEU A 715 28.53 -14.70 -27.22
CA LEU A 715 27.85 -15.36 -26.11
C LEU A 715 28.40 -14.96 -24.74
N SER A 716 29.72 -14.79 -24.61
CA SER A 716 30.33 -14.38 -23.33
C SER A 716 29.98 -12.93 -22.92
N ILE A 717 29.54 -12.10 -23.88
CA ILE A 717 29.16 -10.72 -23.64
C ILE A 717 27.69 -10.59 -23.25
N ASP A 718 26.76 -11.21 -24.01
CA ASP A 718 25.31 -10.92 -23.90
C ASP A 718 24.44 -12.18 -23.70
N SER A 719 24.95 -13.18 -23.00
CA SER A 719 24.39 -14.53 -22.88
C SER A 719 22.88 -14.69 -22.60
N GLU A 720 22.25 -13.83 -21.79
CA GLU A 720 20.82 -13.95 -21.46
C GLU A 720 19.94 -13.43 -22.60
N ASP A 721 20.15 -12.17 -22.98
CA ASP A 721 19.45 -11.50 -24.08
C ASP A 721 19.70 -12.22 -25.42
N PHE A 722 20.84 -12.94 -25.54
CA PHE A 722 21.17 -13.76 -26.70
C PHE A 722 20.36 -15.05 -26.81
N LEU A 723 20.19 -15.79 -25.71
CA LEU A 723 19.48 -17.08 -25.71
C LEU A 723 17.96 -16.89 -25.79
N GLU A 724 17.45 -15.73 -25.41
CA GLU A 724 16.05 -15.36 -25.65
C GLU A 724 15.78 -15.06 -27.14
N ARG A 725 16.80 -14.67 -27.91
CA ARG A 725 16.66 -14.39 -29.34
C ARG A 725 16.84 -15.65 -30.17
N LYS A 726 15.72 -16.16 -30.71
CA LYS A 726 15.70 -17.28 -31.66
C LYS A 726 16.70 -17.19 -32.81
N TRP A 727 16.96 -15.98 -33.29
CA TRP A 727 17.94 -15.77 -34.37
C TRP A 727 19.28 -16.42 -34.01
N PHE A 728 19.75 -16.32 -32.77
CA PHE A 728 21.02 -16.91 -32.36
C PHE A 728 20.98 -18.43 -32.32
N GLU A 729 19.93 -18.98 -31.71
CA GLU A 729 19.72 -20.43 -31.65
C GLU A 729 19.76 -21.02 -33.07
N ASN A 730 19.11 -20.36 -34.03
CA ASN A 730 19.17 -20.73 -35.43
C ASN A 730 20.60 -20.67 -36.00
N LYS A 731 21.40 -19.64 -35.69
CA LYS A 731 22.79 -19.56 -36.17
C LYS A 731 23.69 -20.62 -35.59
N LEU A 732 23.54 -20.94 -34.31
CA LEU A 732 24.29 -22.03 -33.73
C LEU A 732 23.87 -23.38 -34.32
N ARG A 733 22.58 -23.59 -34.58
CA ARG A 733 22.07 -24.77 -35.30
C ARG A 733 22.60 -24.84 -36.73
N ASP A 734 22.64 -23.72 -37.45
CA ASP A 734 23.20 -23.63 -38.81
C ASP A 734 24.70 -23.96 -38.81
N TRP A 735 25.44 -23.45 -37.82
CA TRP A 735 26.88 -23.74 -37.64
C TRP A 735 27.13 -25.21 -37.31
N ALA A 736 26.38 -25.76 -36.36
CA ALA A 736 26.51 -27.16 -35.93
C ALA A 736 26.06 -28.15 -37.01
N SER A 737 25.14 -27.73 -37.88
CA SER A 737 24.68 -28.52 -39.00
C SER A 737 25.57 -28.34 -40.24
N HIS A 738 26.53 -27.42 -40.29
CA HIS A 738 27.25 -27.13 -41.54
C HIS A 738 27.82 -28.40 -42.23
N PRO A 739 27.75 -28.56 -43.57
CA PRO A 739 28.15 -29.81 -44.24
C PRO A 739 29.59 -30.28 -43.99
N GLN A 740 30.49 -29.35 -43.64
CA GLN A 740 31.89 -29.64 -43.30
C GLN A 740 32.16 -29.73 -41.79
N GLN A 741 31.10 -29.78 -41.00
CA GLN A 741 31.20 -29.90 -39.56
C GLN A 741 31.74 -31.28 -39.17
N THR A 742 32.45 -31.33 -38.04
CA THR A 742 33.02 -32.56 -37.48
C THR A 742 32.54 -32.74 -36.05
N SER A 743 32.36 -33.98 -35.61
CA SER A 743 31.97 -34.30 -34.23
C SER A 743 32.90 -33.64 -33.20
N GLU A 744 34.22 -33.68 -33.39
CA GLU A 744 35.19 -33.07 -32.47
C GLU A 744 35.04 -31.56 -32.29
N ARG A 745 34.76 -30.82 -33.36
CA ARG A 745 34.48 -29.37 -33.27
C ARG A 745 33.20 -29.08 -32.48
N ILE A 746 32.17 -29.89 -32.66
CA ILE A 746 30.93 -29.75 -31.88
C ILE A 746 31.19 -30.11 -30.41
N LYS A 747 31.91 -31.20 -30.11
CA LYS A 747 32.31 -31.57 -28.73
C LYS A 747 33.08 -30.43 -28.06
N PHE A 748 34.02 -29.81 -28.78
CA PHE A 748 34.74 -28.62 -28.29
C PHE A 748 33.80 -27.44 -28.01
N ALA A 749 32.85 -27.16 -28.91
CA ALA A 749 31.86 -26.11 -28.72
C ALA A 749 30.94 -26.38 -27.51
N VAL A 750 30.50 -27.63 -27.32
CA VAL A 750 29.72 -28.06 -26.15
C VAL A 750 30.47 -27.77 -24.85
N ALA A 751 31.75 -28.13 -24.75
CA ALA A 751 32.57 -27.83 -23.58
C ALA A 751 32.71 -26.31 -23.35
N GLY A 752 32.88 -25.53 -24.42
CA GLY A 752 32.92 -24.07 -24.35
C GLY A 752 31.60 -23.46 -23.86
N LEU A 753 30.46 -23.97 -24.33
CA LEU A 753 29.12 -23.55 -23.88
C LEU A 753 28.87 -23.92 -22.44
N GLU A 754 29.24 -25.12 -21.99
CA GLU A 754 29.11 -25.51 -20.59
C GLU A 754 29.86 -24.55 -19.66
N SER A 755 31.09 -24.16 -20.05
CA SER A 755 31.87 -23.15 -19.32
C SER A 755 31.15 -21.80 -19.28
N ILE A 756 30.64 -21.31 -20.42
CA ILE A 756 29.92 -20.04 -20.49
C ILE A 756 28.64 -20.08 -19.64
N PHE A 757 27.84 -21.13 -19.81
CA PHE A 757 26.57 -21.30 -19.10
C PHE A 757 26.75 -21.40 -17.58
N SER A 758 27.84 -22.02 -17.13
CA SER A 758 28.19 -22.08 -15.70
C SER A 758 28.57 -20.72 -15.08
N ALA A 759 28.98 -19.75 -15.90
CA ALA A 759 29.35 -18.41 -15.47
C ALA A 759 28.17 -17.41 -15.48
N LEU A 760 26.99 -17.85 -15.91
CA LEU A 760 25.82 -16.98 -16.05
C LEU A 760 25.21 -16.60 -14.69
N PRO A 761 24.58 -15.41 -14.61
CA PRO A 761 23.98 -14.98 -13.37
C PRO A 761 22.92 -15.97 -12.90
N HIS A 762 22.95 -16.23 -11.61
CA HIS A 762 21.98 -17.07 -10.94
C HIS A 762 20.78 -16.20 -10.50
N PRO A 763 19.55 -16.72 -10.34
CA PRO A 763 18.42 -15.93 -9.82
C PRO A 763 18.71 -15.29 -8.44
N GLN A 764 19.68 -15.84 -7.70
CA GLN A 764 20.18 -15.27 -6.44
C GLN A 764 20.85 -13.91 -6.64
N ASP A 765 21.52 -13.69 -7.75
CA ASP A 765 22.22 -12.45 -8.06
C ASP A 765 21.24 -11.28 -8.13
N TYR A 766 20.04 -11.49 -8.66
CA TYR A 766 18.98 -10.47 -8.70
C TYR A 766 18.46 -10.16 -7.29
N ILE A 767 18.26 -11.18 -6.45
CA ILE A 767 17.87 -10.97 -5.05
C ILE A 767 18.94 -10.16 -4.32
N LEU A 768 20.22 -10.51 -4.48
CA LEU A 768 21.33 -9.81 -3.84
C LEU A 768 21.47 -8.38 -4.36
N GLN A 769 21.24 -8.16 -5.66
CA GLN A 769 21.19 -6.83 -6.25
C GLN A 769 20.12 -5.96 -5.58
N ASP A 770 18.91 -6.49 -5.42
CA ASP A 770 17.79 -5.77 -4.83
C ASP A 770 17.95 -5.59 -3.33
N TYR A 771 18.58 -6.56 -2.66
CA TYR A 771 19.03 -6.44 -1.28
C TYR A 771 19.99 -5.25 -1.14
N LEU A 772 21.04 -5.16 -1.98
CA LEU A 772 22.01 -4.07 -1.90
C LEU A 772 21.37 -2.70 -2.19
N LYS A 773 20.52 -2.60 -3.21
CA LYS A 773 19.76 -1.37 -3.50
C LYS A 773 18.90 -0.97 -2.32
N THR A 774 18.12 -1.90 -1.76
CA THR A 774 17.24 -1.63 -0.61
C THR A 774 18.04 -1.26 0.63
N ARG A 775 19.17 -1.94 0.88
CA ARG A 775 20.10 -1.63 1.97
C ARG A 775 20.63 -0.22 1.84
N ASP A 776 21.04 0.19 0.64
CA ASP A 776 21.53 1.55 0.38
C ASP A 776 20.44 2.61 0.56
N VAL A 777 19.17 2.30 0.25
CA VAL A 777 18.03 3.15 0.58
C VAL A 777 17.82 3.27 2.11
N ILE A 778 17.85 2.16 2.84
CA ILE A 778 17.72 2.14 4.31
C ILE A 778 18.89 2.88 4.99
N LEU A 779 20.08 2.84 4.40
CA LEU A 779 21.27 3.57 4.86
C LEU A 779 21.34 5.01 4.32
N GLU A 780 20.28 5.50 3.66
CA GLU A 780 20.18 6.85 3.08
C GLU A 780 21.28 7.19 2.05
N LYS A 781 21.93 6.18 1.44
CA LYS A 781 22.88 6.38 0.33
C LYS A 781 22.16 6.61 -1.00
N GLN A 782 20.96 6.06 -1.12
CA GLN A 782 20.08 6.24 -2.28
C GLN A 782 18.70 6.67 -1.81
N LEU A 783 17.98 7.35 -2.71
CA LEU A 783 16.58 7.68 -2.49
C LEU A 783 15.71 6.46 -2.82
N PRO A 784 14.67 6.17 -2.01
CA PRO A 784 13.70 5.13 -2.32
C PRO A 784 13.18 5.24 -3.77
N GLN A 785 13.05 4.12 -4.49
CA GLN A 785 12.66 4.11 -5.92
C GLN A 785 11.30 4.80 -6.13
N TYR A 786 10.42 4.63 -5.15
CA TYR A 786 9.08 5.20 -5.15
C TYR A 786 9.02 6.65 -4.66
N LEU A 787 10.13 7.34 -4.33
CA LEU A 787 10.02 8.77 -4.02
C LEU A 787 9.54 9.59 -5.23
N ASN A 788 9.67 9.04 -6.44
CA ASN A 788 9.01 9.57 -7.63
C ASN A 788 7.48 9.39 -7.58
N ASP A 789 7.00 8.32 -6.93
CA ASP A 789 5.61 8.09 -6.56
C ASP A 789 5.31 8.75 -5.19
N ARG A 790 5.12 10.06 -5.23
CA ARG A 790 4.53 10.92 -4.16
C ARG A 790 3.43 10.11 -3.43
N ASN A 791 3.27 9.97 -2.10
CA ASN A 791 3.78 10.59 -0.88
C ASN A 791 3.51 9.69 0.36
N SER A 792 2.92 8.49 0.28
CA SER A 792 2.64 7.70 1.50
C SER A 792 3.87 7.04 2.13
N GLN A 793 4.92 6.91 1.34
CA GLN A 793 6.10 6.15 1.73
C GLN A 793 7.22 7.05 2.23
N TYR A 794 7.06 8.37 2.07
CA TYR A 794 7.93 9.36 2.69
C TYR A 794 7.97 9.19 4.20
N PHE A 795 6.86 8.76 4.83
CA PHE A 795 6.85 8.48 6.26
C PHE A 795 7.64 7.22 6.64
N ALA A 796 7.64 6.19 5.81
CA ALA A 796 8.49 5.02 6.05
C ALA A 796 9.97 5.43 5.99
N PHE A 797 10.33 6.24 5.00
CA PHE A 797 11.67 6.83 4.89
C PHE A 797 12.02 7.78 6.07
N LEU A 798 11.09 8.65 6.51
CA LEU A 798 11.29 9.51 7.67
C LEU A 798 11.37 8.72 8.98
N ALA A 799 10.54 7.70 9.16
CA ALA A 799 10.58 6.83 10.33
C ALA A 799 11.90 6.05 10.37
N ASN A 800 12.43 5.67 9.22
CA ASN A 800 13.74 5.03 9.10
C ASN A 800 14.90 5.93 9.60
N LYS A 801 14.71 7.25 9.70
CA LYS A 801 15.69 8.14 10.35
C LYS A 801 15.85 7.90 11.84
N PHE A 802 14.91 7.19 12.47
CA PHE A 802 15.09 6.72 13.83
C PHE A 802 16.08 5.54 13.83
N PRO A 803 17.19 5.59 14.59
CA PRO A 803 18.24 4.55 14.55
C PRO A 803 17.71 3.12 14.75
N TRP A 804 16.73 2.96 15.64
CA TRP A 804 16.11 1.66 15.93
C TRP A 804 15.21 1.15 14.81
N GLU A 805 14.63 2.03 13.98
CA GLU A 805 13.82 1.59 12.83
C GLU A 805 14.74 1.26 11.66
N SER A 806 15.83 2.00 11.44
CA SER A 806 16.87 1.65 10.45
C SER A 806 17.49 0.28 10.76
N GLU A 807 17.92 0.06 12.01
CA GLU A 807 18.46 -1.24 12.43
C GLU A 807 17.45 -2.37 12.24
N ARG A 808 16.19 -2.14 12.65
CA ARG A 808 15.10 -3.10 12.45
C ARG A 808 14.81 -3.34 10.96
N ALA A 809 14.90 -2.32 10.12
CA ALA A 809 14.70 -2.42 8.68
C ALA A 809 15.80 -3.23 8.01
N LEU A 810 17.05 -3.07 8.43
CA LEU A 810 18.16 -3.92 7.98
C LEU A 810 17.95 -5.38 8.40
N GLN A 811 17.56 -5.64 9.65
CA GLN A 811 17.26 -7.01 10.10
C GLN A 811 16.08 -7.64 9.34
N ALA A 812 15.06 -6.83 8.99
CA ALA A 812 13.94 -7.27 8.17
C ALA A 812 14.40 -7.62 6.76
N LEU A 813 15.23 -6.76 6.17
CA LEU A 813 15.77 -6.95 4.84
C LEU A 813 16.67 -8.20 4.77
N ASP A 814 17.55 -8.41 5.76
CA ASP A 814 18.38 -9.62 5.87
C ASP A 814 17.52 -10.88 5.92
N TYR A 815 16.44 -10.84 6.72
CA TYR A 815 15.49 -11.95 6.80
C TYR A 815 14.81 -12.22 5.45
N PHE A 816 14.26 -11.19 4.80
CA PHE A 816 13.59 -11.34 3.50
C PHE A 816 14.54 -11.86 2.42
N ALA A 817 15.77 -11.35 2.37
CA ALA A 817 16.76 -11.80 1.41
C ALA A 817 17.17 -13.25 1.63
N ARG A 818 17.46 -13.68 2.87
CA ARG A 818 17.74 -15.09 3.18
C ARG A 818 16.60 -16.02 2.79
N GLN A 819 15.37 -15.58 3.05
CA GLN A 819 14.18 -16.31 2.68
C GLN A 819 14.03 -16.48 1.16
N ALA A 820 14.16 -15.39 0.40
CA ALA A 820 14.12 -15.43 -1.06
C ALA A 820 15.27 -16.25 -1.65
N LEU A 821 16.49 -16.13 -1.09
CA LEU A 821 17.66 -16.92 -1.49
C LEU A 821 17.44 -18.40 -1.26
N ASN A 822 16.96 -18.80 -0.08
CA ASN A 822 16.64 -20.20 0.22
C ASN A 822 15.60 -20.77 -0.74
N TYR A 823 14.63 -19.96 -1.20
CA TYR A 823 13.69 -20.36 -2.23
C TYR A 823 14.36 -20.56 -3.58
N CYS A 824 15.20 -19.60 -4.01
CA CYS A 824 15.97 -19.73 -5.25
C CYS A 824 16.92 -20.93 -5.23
N ASP A 825 17.64 -21.11 -4.13
CA ASP A 825 18.49 -22.27 -3.90
C ASP A 825 17.70 -23.57 -4.04
N ALA A 826 16.50 -23.66 -3.47
CA ALA A 826 15.65 -24.84 -3.63
C ALA A 826 15.31 -25.07 -5.12
N VAL A 827 14.90 -24.02 -5.84
CA VAL A 827 14.56 -24.11 -7.26
C VAL A 827 15.76 -24.53 -8.12
N VAL A 828 16.98 -24.10 -7.80
CA VAL A 828 18.15 -24.44 -8.62
C VAL A 828 18.86 -25.75 -8.21
N THR A 829 18.89 -26.08 -6.92
CA THR A 829 19.60 -27.28 -6.43
C THR A 829 18.83 -28.57 -6.73
N LEU A 830 17.50 -28.55 -6.57
CA LEU A 830 16.66 -29.74 -6.76
C LEU A 830 16.77 -30.36 -8.17
N PRO A 831 16.74 -29.60 -9.28
CA PRO A 831 16.88 -30.19 -10.63
C PRO A 831 18.27 -30.78 -10.91
N ASN A 832 19.27 -30.50 -10.08
CA ASN A 832 20.61 -31.06 -10.22
C ASN A 832 20.78 -32.40 -9.49
N GLY A 833 19.69 -33.00 -8.99
CA GLY A 833 19.73 -34.28 -8.28
C GLY A 833 20.38 -34.20 -6.89
N MET A 834 20.67 -32.99 -6.41
CA MET A 834 21.17 -32.76 -5.05
C MET A 834 20.00 -32.88 -4.07
N SER A 835 19.64 -34.12 -3.72
CA SER A 835 18.68 -34.40 -2.67
C SER A 835 19.27 -34.01 -1.31
N THR A 836 18.65 -33.03 -0.64
CA THR A 836 18.97 -32.66 0.75
C THR A 836 18.40 -33.65 1.78
N GLY A 837 17.57 -34.61 1.34
CA GLY A 837 16.93 -35.62 2.18
C GLY A 837 15.97 -36.55 1.40
N ALA A 838 15.71 -37.73 1.95
CA ALA A 838 15.10 -38.88 1.26
C ALA A 838 13.66 -38.71 0.71
N ASP A 839 12.96 -37.60 0.97
CA ASP A 839 11.52 -37.45 0.68
C ASP A 839 11.15 -36.36 -0.34
N VAL A 840 12.11 -35.56 -0.85
CA VAL A 840 11.81 -34.51 -1.83
C VAL A 840 11.85 -35.07 -3.25
N THR A 841 10.69 -35.48 -3.77
CA THR A 841 10.57 -36.05 -5.13
C THR A 841 10.71 -34.99 -6.23
N PRO A 842 11.14 -35.34 -7.46
CA PRO A 842 11.31 -34.39 -8.57
C PRO A 842 10.03 -33.62 -8.99
N ARG A 843 8.84 -34.16 -8.69
CA ARG A 843 7.56 -33.43 -8.79
C ARG A 843 7.52 -32.13 -7.98
N SER A 844 8.43 -31.96 -7.00
CA SER A 844 8.51 -30.80 -6.13
C SER A 844 8.96 -29.52 -6.85
N ILE A 845 9.78 -29.58 -7.91
CA ILE A 845 10.36 -28.36 -8.53
C ILE A 845 9.31 -27.58 -9.28
N ARG A 846 8.58 -28.25 -10.18
CA ARG A 846 7.43 -27.68 -10.86
C ARG A 846 6.39 -27.15 -9.86
N ASP A 847 6.13 -27.93 -8.81
CA ASP A 847 5.24 -27.51 -7.73
C ASP A 847 5.75 -26.28 -6.98
N LEU A 848 7.06 -26.07 -6.87
CA LEU A 848 7.65 -24.86 -6.31
C LEU A 848 7.50 -23.70 -7.28
N LEU A 849 7.89 -23.84 -8.55
CA LEU A 849 7.73 -22.78 -9.56
C LEU A 849 6.27 -22.32 -9.71
N LEU A 850 5.31 -23.26 -9.79
CA LEU A 850 3.87 -22.97 -9.84
C LEU A 850 3.35 -22.26 -8.59
N LYS A 851 4.01 -22.47 -7.45
CA LYS A 851 3.66 -21.88 -6.16
C LYS A 851 4.66 -20.79 -5.75
N ALA A 852 5.47 -20.29 -6.68
CA ALA A 852 6.34 -19.16 -6.43
C ALA A 852 5.44 -17.93 -6.25
N PRO A 853 5.60 -17.18 -5.14
CA PRO A 853 4.86 -15.94 -4.94
C PRO A 853 5.38 -14.87 -5.90
N TYR A 854 4.55 -13.87 -6.21
CA TYR A 854 4.98 -12.76 -7.06
C TYR A 854 5.93 -11.81 -6.30
N SER A 855 5.82 -11.70 -4.97
CA SER A 855 6.72 -10.89 -4.14
C SER A 855 7.75 -11.73 -3.40
N LYS A 856 8.99 -11.26 -3.46
CA LYS A 856 10.13 -11.78 -2.68
C LYS A 856 9.86 -11.80 -1.17
N LEU A 857 9.01 -10.90 -0.65
CA LEU A 857 8.67 -10.86 0.77
C LEU A 857 8.00 -12.14 1.25
N PHE A 858 7.23 -12.76 0.37
CA PHE A 858 6.42 -13.93 0.67
C PHE A 858 6.99 -15.21 0.11
N ALA A 859 8.30 -15.25 -0.23
CA ALA A 859 9.08 -16.42 -0.68
C ALA A 859 9.15 -17.55 0.37
N ILE A 860 7.99 -17.98 0.85
CA ILE A 860 7.75 -19.00 1.86
C ILE A 860 6.85 -20.04 1.21
N ASN A 861 7.38 -21.24 1.04
CA ASN A 861 6.59 -22.39 0.66
C ASN A 861 6.98 -23.56 1.56
N ARG A 862 5.99 -24.39 1.91
CA ARG A 862 6.19 -25.57 2.74
C ARG A 862 7.29 -26.49 2.19
N GLY A 863 7.37 -26.64 0.85
CA GLY A 863 8.40 -27.47 0.20
C GLY A 863 9.83 -26.97 0.48
N VAL A 864 10.02 -25.66 0.58
CA VAL A 864 11.31 -25.02 0.86
C VAL A 864 11.77 -25.17 2.32
N PHE A 865 10.87 -25.66 3.20
CA PHE A 865 11.18 -26.03 4.58
C PHE A 865 11.10 -27.54 4.83
N GLU A 866 11.07 -28.37 3.77
CA GLU A 866 10.96 -29.84 3.86
C GLU A 866 9.83 -30.29 4.78
N ASP A 867 8.69 -29.60 4.73
CA ASP A 867 7.54 -29.85 5.60
C ASP A 867 7.80 -29.66 7.12
N ASP A 868 8.91 -29.03 7.52
CA ASP A 868 9.17 -28.63 8.91
C ASP A 868 8.26 -27.47 9.31
N TRP A 869 7.12 -27.83 9.88
CA TRP A 869 6.06 -26.91 10.23
C TRP A 869 6.44 -25.83 11.24
N GLN A 870 7.36 -26.13 12.17
CA GLN A 870 7.75 -25.16 13.18
C GLN A 870 8.58 -24.05 12.55
N GLU A 871 9.49 -24.42 11.66
CA GLU A 871 10.32 -23.49 10.90
C GLU A 871 9.47 -22.68 9.90
N PHE A 872 8.56 -23.33 9.18
CA PHE A 872 7.61 -22.64 8.28
C PHE A 872 6.74 -21.62 9.01
N ALA A 873 6.11 -22.01 10.13
CA ALA A 873 5.27 -21.09 10.92
C ALA A 873 6.10 -19.93 11.53
N ARG A 874 7.36 -20.19 11.90
CA ARG A 874 8.29 -19.15 12.35
C ARG A 874 8.61 -18.17 11.23
N ALA A 875 8.87 -18.67 10.02
CA ALA A 875 9.07 -17.85 8.83
C ALA A 875 7.82 -16.98 8.55
N CYS A 876 6.61 -17.55 8.50
CA CYS A 876 5.41 -16.75 8.28
C CYS A 876 5.21 -15.63 9.32
N ASN A 877 5.51 -15.91 10.60
CA ASN A 877 5.44 -14.90 11.66
C ASN A 877 6.50 -13.80 11.48
N LEU A 878 7.74 -14.17 11.17
CA LEU A 878 8.82 -13.22 10.91
C LEU A 878 8.56 -12.37 9.68
N THR A 879 8.02 -12.95 8.61
CA THR A 879 7.60 -12.19 7.41
C THR A 879 6.52 -11.18 7.77
N TYR A 880 5.49 -11.59 8.52
CA TYR A 880 4.41 -10.67 8.91
C TYR A 880 4.90 -9.54 9.83
N VAL A 881 5.86 -9.83 10.71
CA VAL A 881 6.48 -8.82 11.57
C VAL A 881 7.42 -7.90 10.78
N GLY A 882 8.29 -8.47 9.96
CA GLY A 882 9.23 -7.77 9.08
C GLY A 882 8.50 -6.86 8.12
N TYR A 883 7.31 -7.25 7.67
CA TYR A 883 6.45 -6.45 6.78
C TYR A 883 6.06 -5.11 7.41
N THR A 884 5.97 -5.03 8.74
CA THR A 884 5.73 -3.76 9.43
C THR A 884 6.96 -2.84 9.45
N SER A 885 8.11 -3.28 8.89
CA SER A 885 9.20 -2.41 8.45
C SER A 885 8.92 -1.95 7.02
N PHE A 886 8.03 -0.97 6.91
CA PHE A 886 7.43 -0.59 5.63
C PHE A 886 8.47 -0.20 4.56
N LEU A 887 9.59 0.44 4.95
CA LEU A 887 10.64 0.83 4.01
C LEU A 887 11.32 -0.40 3.39
N ALA A 888 11.82 -1.31 4.24
CA ALA A 888 12.48 -2.54 3.79
C ALA A 888 11.53 -3.44 2.99
N ALA A 889 10.31 -3.65 3.51
CA ALA A 889 9.32 -4.48 2.85
C ALA A 889 8.97 -3.94 1.46
N LYS A 890 8.74 -2.63 1.34
CA LYS A 890 8.27 -2.06 0.08
C LYS A 890 9.37 -1.96 -0.99
N GLU A 891 10.55 -1.48 -0.64
CA GLU A 891 11.69 -1.41 -1.58
C GLU A 891 12.11 -2.80 -2.08
N PHE A 892 12.20 -3.78 -1.17
CA PHE A 892 12.61 -5.12 -1.53
C PHE A 892 11.50 -5.93 -2.21
N GLY A 893 10.24 -5.72 -1.79
CA GLY A 893 9.09 -6.43 -2.31
C GLY A 893 8.63 -5.98 -3.69
N ASN A 894 8.87 -4.71 -4.06
CA ASN A 894 8.45 -4.14 -5.34
C ASN A 894 9.49 -4.27 -6.47
N SER A 895 10.70 -4.76 -6.18
CA SER A 895 11.81 -4.76 -7.15
C SER A 895 11.71 -5.92 -8.15
N GLY A 896 10.62 -5.97 -8.93
CA GLY A 896 10.36 -7.01 -9.90
C GLY A 896 9.64 -8.22 -9.33
N ASP A 897 9.02 -8.97 -10.23
CA ASP A 897 8.18 -10.10 -9.93
C ASP A 897 9.02 -11.37 -9.71
N PHE A 898 8.94 -11.91 -8.50
CA PHE A 898 9.71 -13.07 -8.07
C PHE A 898 9.29 -14.36 -8.77
N HIS A 899 8.01 -14.51 -9.09
CA HIS A 899 7.50 -15.64 -9.83
C HIS A 899 8.04 -15.62 -11.26
N HIS A 900 7.97 -14.46 -11.93
CA HIS A 900 8.55 -14.29 -13.26
C HIS A 900 10.05 -14.51 -13.25
N LEU A 901 10.80 -13.94 -12.29
CA LEU A 901 12.24 -14.16 -12.18
C LEU A 901 12.62 -15.65 -12.16
N LEU A 902 11.93 -16.45 -11.34
CA LEU A 902 12.21 -17.88 -11.22
C LEU A 902 11.78 -18.67 -12.45
N ASN A 903 10.63 -18.32 -13.04
CA ASN A 903 10.12 -18.99 -14.24
C ASN A 903 10.99 -18.67 -15.46
N ASP A 904 11.36 -17.41 -15.66
CA ASP A 904 12.24 -16.96 -16.75
C ASP A 904 13.61 -17.64 -16.65
N TRP A 905 14.16 -17.75 -15.44
CA TRP A 905 15.37 -18.54 -15.20
C TRP A 905 15.18 -20.01 -15.59
N ALA A 906 14.08 -20.66 -15.18
CA ALA A 906 13.82 -22.07 -15.49
C ALA A 906 13.67 -22.30 -17.01
N ILE A 907 13.02 -21.37 -17.71
CA ILE A 907 12.91 -21.38 -19.18
C ILE A 907 14.29 -21.26 -19.81
N ALA A 908 15.09 -20.27 -19.39
CA ALA A 908 16.43 -20.04 -19.91
C ALA A 908 17.35 -21.24 -19.67
N GLU A 909 17.32 -21.81 -18.47
CA GLU A 909 18.09 -23.01 -18.11
C GLU A 909 17.65 -24.23 -18.94
N THR A 910 16.35 -24.37 -19.21
CA THR A 910 15.84 -25.45 -20.06
C THR A 910 16.36 -25.32 -21.48
N LYS A 911 16.33 -24.11 -22.05
CA LYS A 911 16.88 -23.83 -23.39
C LYS A 911 18.38 -24.11 -23.47
N ARG A 912 19.16 -23.71 -22.45
CA ARG A 912 20.61 -23.98 -22.38
C ARG A 912 20.92 -25.47 -22.39
N ARG A 913 20.26 -26.25 -21.52
CA ARG A 913 20.45 -27.70 -21.44
C ARG A 913 20.00 -28.41 -22.72
N ALA A 914 18.87 -27.99 -23.28
CA ALA A 914 18.39 -28.51 -24.54
C ALA A 914 19.37 -28.27 -25.68
N LEU A 915 19.96 -27.07 -25.76
CA LEU A 915 20.95 -26.73 -26.77
C LEU A 915 22.20 -27.61 -26.68
N LEU A 916 22.68 -27.89 -25.46
CA LEU A 916 23.80 -28.82 -25.25
C LEU A 916 23.46 -30.25 -25.73
N ILE A 917 22.25 -30.73 -25.41
CA ILE A 917 21.76 -32.04 -25.88
C ILE A 917 21.66 -32.07 -27.40
N GLU A 918 21.12 -31.03 -28.03
CA GLU A 918 20.98 -30.94 -29.48
C GLU A 918 22.34 -31.00 -30.18
N LEU A 919 23.32 -30.23 -29.71
CA LEU A 919 24.69 -30.27 -30.25
C LEU A 919 25.33 -31.65 -30.05
N ALA A 920 25.17 -32.26 -28.88
CA ALA A 920 25.68 -33.60 -28.61
C ALA A 920 25.03 -34.66 -29.53
N LEU A 921 23.73 -34.55 -29.81
CA LEU A 921 23.03 -35.44 -30.76
C LEU A 921 23.52 -35.25 -32.20
N LEU A 922 23.83 -34.02 -32.60
CA LEU A 922 24.44 -33.75 -33.92
C LEU A 922 25.84 -34.36 -34.03
N ALA A 923 26.67 -34.21 -32.99
CA ALA A 923 28.00 -34.81 -32.94
C ALA A 923 27.93 -36.35 -32.98
N TYR A 924 27.04 -36.96 -32.18
CA TYR A 924 26.80 -38.39 -32.19
C TYR A 924 26.41 -38.89 -33.58
N ARG A 925 25.51 -38.18 -34.26
CA ARG A 925 25.06 -38.53 -35.62
C ARG A 925 26.18 -38.40 -36.65
N LEU A 926 27.11 -37.45 -36.51
CA LEU A 926 28.27 -37.36 -37.40
C LEU A 926 29.17 -38.60 -37.29
N ASP A 927 29.32 -39.15 -36.08
CA ASP A 927 30.15 -40.32 -35.83
C ASP A 927 29.43 -41.65 -36.18
N HIS A 928 28.12 -41.74 -35.91
CA HIS A 928 27.35 -42.99 -36.01
C HIS A 928 26.37 -43.05 -37.19
N ARG A 929 26.12 -41.93 -37.86
CA ARG A 929 25.10 -41.74 -38.94
C ARG A 929 23.64 -41.93 -38.53
N GLU A 930 23.39 -42.31 -37.28
CA GLU A 930 22.09 -42.43 -36.66
C GLU A 930 22.05 -41.65 -35.34
N TYR A 931 20.85 -41.39 -34.82
CA TYR A 931 20.69 -40.83 -33.49
C TYR A 931 20.72 -41.95 -32.44
N PRO A 932 21.18 -41.70 -31.20
CA PRO A 932 21.23 -42.73 -30.17
C PRO A 932 19.82 -43.18 -29.79
N GLU A 933 19.66 -44.42 -29.31
CA GLU A 933 18.36 -44.92 -28.85
C GLU A 933 17.92 -44.18 -27.57
N LYS A 934 18.89 -43.79 -26.73
CA LYS A 934 18.66 -43.07 -25.47
C LYS A 934 19.64 -41.92 -25.29
N LEU A 935 19.19 -40.83 -24.66
CA LEU A 935 20.05 -39.68 -24.37
C LEU A 935 21.25 -40.02 -23.46
N ALA A 936 21.13 -41.07 -22.63
CA ALA A 936 22.21 -41.54 -21.76
C ALA A 936 23.47 -42.01 -22.53
N GLU A 937 23.34 -42.38 -23.81
CA GLU A 937 24.47 -42.78 -24.67
C GLU A 937 25.36 -41.59 -25.08
N LEU A 938 24.89 -40.36 -24.90
CA LEU A 938 25.70 -39.15 -25.13
C LEU A 938 26.80 -38.97 -24.07
N VAL A 939 26.69 -39.66 -22.93
CA VAL A 939 27.61 -39.55 -21.79
C VAL A 939 28.53 -40.78 -21.75
N PRO A 940 29.85 -40.65 -21.52
CA PRO A 940 30.58 -39.41 -21.24
C PRO A 940 31.21 -38.74 -22.46
N GLU A 941 31.04 -39.30 -23.66
CA GLU A 941 31.84 -38.92 -24.83
C GLU A 941 31.45 -37.56 -25.45
N TYR A 942 30.14 -37.27 -25.51
CA TYR A 942 29.61 -36.05 -26.12
C TYR A 942 29.17 -35.01 -25.09
N LEU A 943 28.85 -35.47 -23.88
CA LEU A 943 28.50 -34.66 -22.73
C LEU A 943 29.24 -35.16 -21.49
N ALA A 944 29.76 -34.24 -20.67
CA ALA A 944 30.46 -34.60 -19.42
C ALA A 944 29.52 -35.26 -18.40
N LYS A 945 28.25 -34.86 -18.40
CA LYS A 945 27.17 -35.44 -17.58
C LYS A 945 25.84 -35.31 -18.31
N MET A 946 24.87 -36.15 -17.93
CA MET A 946 23.53 -36.06 -18.48
C MET A 946 22.85 -34.76 -18.04
N GLN A 947 22.29 -34.03 -19.00
CA GLN A 947 21.59 -32.78 -18.75
C GLN A 947 20.12 -33.09 -18.41
N LEU A 948 19.74 -32.87 -17.15
CA LEU A 948 18.37 -33.12 -16.67
C LEU A 948 17.45 -31.94 -17.00
N ASP A 949 16.19 -32.23 -17.30
CA ASP A 949 15.15 -31.21 -17.53
C ASP A 949 14.87 -30.44 -16.22
N PRO A 950 15.07 -29.10 -16.18
CA PRO A 950 14.91 -28.30 -14.97
C PRO A 950 13.54 -28.39 -14.31
N TYR A 951 12.48 -28.70 -15.05
CA TYR A 951 11.13 -28.79 -14.52
C TYR A 951 10.80 -30.14 -13.89
N SER A 952 11.31 -31.23 -14.48
CA SER A 952 11.04 -32.59 -14.02
C SER A 952 12.13 -33.16 -13.12
N GLY A 953 13.37 -32.66 -13.20
CA GLY A 953 14.53 -33.29 -12.58
C GLY A 953 14.87 -34.67 -13.16
N GLU A 954 14.26 -35.05 -14.27
CA GLU A 954 14.46 -36.29 -15.00
C GLU A 954 15.11 -35.99 -16.37
N ASP A 955 15.40 -37.01 -17.17
CA ASP A 955 15.87 -36.80 -18.54
C ASP A 955 14.81 -36.08 -19.38
N PHE A 956 15.27 -35.28 -20.35
CA PHE A 956 14.39 -34.74 -21.38
C PHE A 956 13.66 -35.89 -22.09
N GLN A 957 12.38 -35.67 -22.40
CA GLN A 957 11.62 -36.67 -23.12
C GLN A 957 12.13 -36.76 -24.55
N TYR A 958 12.44 -37.97 -25.02
CA TYR A 958 13.14 -38.18 -26.29
C TYR A 958 12.47 -39.25 -27.16
N ARG A 959 12.42 -38.96 -28.47
CA ARG A 959 11.89 -39.85 -29.51
C ARG A 959 12.86 -39.85 -30.70
N PRO A 960 13.83 -40.78 -30.75
CA PRO A 960 14.85 -40.83 -31.81
C PRO A 960 14.27 -41.10 -33.20
N GLU A 961 13.15 -41.83 -33.28
CA GLU A 961 12.44 -42.11 -34.54
C GLU A 961 11.39 -41.04 -34.89
N GLY A 962 11.24 -40.02 -34.06
CA GLY A 962 10.16 -39.04 -34.18
C GLY A 962 8.78 -39.59 -33.81
N LEU A 963 7.73 -38.91 -34.30
CA LEU A 963 6.33 -39.26 -34.04
C LEU A 963 5.69 -39.83 -35.29
N LYS A 964 4.79 -40.82 -35.15
CA LYS A 964 4.09 -41.43 -36.30
C LYS A 964 3.23 -40.47 -37.11
N HIS A 965 2.92 -39.32 -36.53
CA HIS A 965 2.09 -38.29 -37.12
C HIS A 965 2.71 -36.93 -36.87
N PRO A 966 2.40 -35.91 -37.69
CA PRO A 966 2.88 -34.57 -37.45
C PRO A 966 2.44 -34.05 -36.06
N LEU A 967 3.29 -33.20 -35.49
CA LEU A 967 3.04 -32.51 -34.23
C LEU A 967 2.77 -31.04 -34.55
N LEU A 968 1.57 -30.58 -34.20
CA LEU A 968 1.26 -29.16 -34.24
C LEU A 968 1.73 -28.54 -32.93
N TYR A 969 2.59 -27.55 -33.05
CA TYR A 969 3.08 -26.78 -31.92
C TYR A 969 3.17 -25.33 -32.33
N HIS A 970 3.02 -24.44 -31.38
CA HIS A 970 3.28 -23.05 -31.65
C HIS A 970 4.77 -22.81 -31.57
N ALA A 971 5.39 -22.44 -32.68
CA ALA A 971 6.81 -22.18 -32.67
C ALA A 971 7.15 -20.89 -31.92
N ASP A 972 6.24 -19.91 -31.84
CA ASP A 972 6.54 -18.54 -31.38
C ASP A 972 5.38 -17.91 -30.58
N GLU A 973 5.60 -16.68 -30.09
CA GLU A 973 4.52 -15.75 -29.70
C GLU A 973 3.57 -15.42 -30.87
N SER A 974 3.95 -15.77 -32.10
CA SER A 974 3.06 -15.67 -33.25
C SER A 974 1.89 -16.66 -33.12
N THR A 975 0.70 -16.23 -33.52
CA THR A 975 -0.51 -17.07 -33.59
C THR A 975 -0.44 -18.20 -34.64
N VAL A 976 0.66 -18.32 -35.38
CA VAL A 976 0.83 -19.33 -36.43
C VAL A 976 1.32 -20.64 -35.82
N LEU A 977 0.50 -21.68 -35.94
CA LEU A 977 0.89 -23.05 -35.64
C LEU A 977 1.97 -23.52 -36.63
N SER A 978 3.07 -24.01 -36.10
CA SER A 978 4.10 -24.73 -36.84
C SER A 978 3.85 -26.22 -36.81
N GLU A 979 4.11 -26.89 -37.91
CA GLU A 979 4.01 -28.34 -38.02
C GLU A 979 5.41 -28.96 -37.99
N LEU A 980 5.65 -29.87 -37.05
CA LEU A 980 6.80 -30.75 -37.09
C LEU A 980 6.41 -32.02 -37.88
N PRO A 981 7.08 -32.33 -39.01
CA PRO A 981 6.70 -33.48 -39.82
C PRO A 981 6.79 -34.81 -39.05
N ALA A 982 5.95 -35.77 -39.44
CA ALA A 982 6.03 -37.14 -38.93
C ALA A 982 7.45 -37.71 -39.11
N GLU A 983 7.83 -38.60 -38.18
CA GLU A 983 9.13 -39.28 -38.13
C GLU A 983 10.33 -38.33 -37.98
N SER A 984 10.09 -37.06 -37.63
CA SER A 984 11.16 -36.13 -37.29
C SER A 984 11.62 -36.38 -35.85
N PRO A 985 12.90 -36.73 -35.63
CA PRO A 985 13.43 -36.92 -34.28
C PRO A 985 13.26 -35.65 -33.45
N LEU A 986 12.87 -35.81 -32.18
CA LEU A 986 12.69 -34.68 -31.27
C LEU A 986 12.95 -35.07 -29.83
N PHE A 987 13.27 -34.07 -29.04
CA PHE A 987 13.16 -34.12 -27.60
C PHE A 987 12.45 -32.86 -27.08
N TRP A 988 11.91 -32.91 -25.87
CA TRP A 988 11.21 -31.78 -25.26
C TRP A 988 11.33 -31.81 -23.74
N SER A 989 11.20 -30.64 -23.13
CA SER A 989 11.02 -30.50 -21.68
C SER A 989 9.54 -30.60 -21.34
N VAL A 990 9.21 -31.20 -20.20
CA VAL A 990 7.81 -31.27 -19.75
C VAL A 990 7.29 -29.90 -19.28
N GLY A 991 8.17 -28.92 -19.05
CA GLY A 991 7.77 -27.58 -18.63
C GLY A 991 7.05 -27.51 -17.28
N ILE A 992 6.59 -26.31 -16.97
CA ILE A 992 5.87 -26.02 -15.73
C ILE A 992 4.47 -26.68 -15.67
N PHE A 993 3.96 -27.23 -16.78
CA PHE A 993 2.62 -27.82 -16.86
C PHE A 993 2.58 -29.35 -17.02
N ASP A 994 3.72 -30.05 -16.96
CA ASP A 994 3.80 -31.50 -17.22
C ASP A 994 3.35 -31.86 -18.63
N CYS A 995 3.78 -31.09 -19.63
CA CYS A 995 3.44 -31.27 -21.03
C CYS A 995 3.81 -32.68 -21.49
N ARG A 996 2.79 -33.50 -21.70
CA ARG A 996 2.91 -34.85 -22.24
C ARG A 996 2.30 -34.89 -23.62
N LEU A 997 2.92 -35.67 -24.50
CA LEU A 997 2.36 -35.93 -25.82
C LEU A 997 1.08 -36.75 -25.66
N GLU A 998 -0.03 -36.20 -26.12
CA GLU A 998 -1.31 -36.91 -26.26
C GLU A 998 -1.64 -37.05 -27.74
N LYS A 999 -2.17 -38.22 -28.11
CA LYS A 999 -2.63 -38.50 -29.46
C LYS A 999 -4.05 -37.96 -29.59
N LEU A 1000 -4.27 -36.98 -30.47
CA LEU A 1000 -5.60 -36.47 -30.75
C LEU A 1000 -6.25 -37.29 -31.86
N SER A 1001 -7.47 -37.76 -31.59
CA SER A 1001 -8.24 -38.57 -32.53
C SER A 1001 -9.11 -37.74 -33.48
N ASN A 1002 -9.38 -36.46 -33.21
CA ASN A 1002 -10.21 -35.60 -34.06
C ASN A 1002 -9.86 -34.10 -33.94
N TYR A 1003 -9.85 -33.36 -35.06
CA TYR A 1003 -9.52 -31.92 -35.11
C TYR A 1003 -10.63 -31.03 -34.55
N ALA A 1004 -11.89 -31.50 -34.54
CA ALA A 1004 -13.01 -30.77 -33.94
C ALA A 1004 -12.81 -30.48 -32.43
N ASP A 1005 -12.01 -31.31 -31.75
CA ASP A 1005 -11.63 -31.10 -30.34
C ASP A 1005 -10.65 -29.93 -30.17
N LEU A 1006 -9.90 -29.56 -31.23
CA LEU A 1006 -8.95 -28.44 -31.26
C LEU A 1006 -9.65 -27.10 -31.53
N SER A 1007 -10.60 -27.04 -32.46
CA SER A 1007 -11.38 -25.82 -32.74
C SER A 1007 -12.27 -25.44 -31.55
N SER A 1008 -12.92 -26.42 -30.92
CA SER A 1008 -13.73 -26.18 -29.72
C SER A 1008 -12.88 -25.78 -28.50
N TYR A 1009 -11.63 -26.22 -28.44
CA TYR A 1009 -10.66 -25.75 -27.44
C TYR A 1009 -10.33 -24.27 -27.65
N TYR A 1010 -9.98 -23.85 -28.88
CA TYR A 1010 -9.64 -22.44 -29.17
C TYR A 1010 -10.83 -21.49 -29.05
N GLU A 1011 -12.04 -21.88 -29.47
CA GLU A 1011 -13.25 -21.06 -29.26
C GLU A 1011 -13.57 -20.86 -27.78
N LYS A 1012 -13.29 -21.86 -26.93
CA LYS A 1012 -13.55 -21.78 -25.49
C LYS A 1012 -12.48 -20.99 -24.73
N GLU A 1013 -11.22 -21.05 -25.17
CA GLU A 1013 -10.08 -20.36 -24.56
C GLU A 1013 -10.03 -18.87 -24.98
N PHE A 1014 -10.26 -18.56 -26.27
CA PHE A 1014 -10.21 -17.18 -26.80
C PHE A 1014 -11.58 -16.48 -26.89
N GLY A 1015 -12.69 -17.22 -26.85
CA GLY A 1015 -14.05 -16.67 -26.83
C GLY A 1015 -14.50 -16.15 -25.45
N MET A 1016 -13.75 -16.46 -24.39
CA MET A 1016 -13.92 -15.77 -23.11
C MET A 1016 -13.22 -14.42 -23.18
N SER A 1017 -13.99 -13.39 -23.55
CA SER A 1017 -13.68 -11.97 -23.27
C SER A 1017 -13.61 -11.73 -21.76
N GLY A 1018 -12.59 -12.31 -21.13
CA GLY A 1018 -12.27 -12.12 -19.73
C GLY A 1018 -11.78 -10.70 -19.55
N GLY A 1019 -12.64 -9.85 -18.98
CA GLY A 1019 -12.27 -8.54 -18.49
C GLY A 1019 -11.19 -8.65 -17.41
N TYR A 1020 -9.92 -8.68 -17.82
CA TYR A 1020 -8.84 -8.23 -16.98
C TYR A 1020 -9.05 -6.72 -16.78
N GLY A 1021 -9.72 -6.37 -15.69
CA GLY A 1021 -9.97 -4.99 -15.25
C GLY A 1021 -8.69 -4.30 -14.79
N GLY A 1022 -7.68 -4.25 -15.66
CA GLY A 1022 -6.57 -3.31 -15.55
C GLY A 1022 -7.01 -1.99 -16.18
N ASP A 1023 -7.38 -1.03 -15.33
CA ASP A 1023 -7.57 0.37 -15.73
C ASP A 1023 -6.30 0.89 -16.40
N GLY A 1024 -6.24 0.92 -17.74
CA GLY A 1024 -5.17 1.64 -18.44
C GLY A 1024 -4.81 1.11 -19.83
N SER A 1025 -5.42 1.72 -20.86
CA SER A 1025 -4.81 2.07 -22.15
C SER A 1025 -4.10 1.02 -23.01
N TYR A 1026 -4.46 -0.27 -22.97
CA TYR A 1026 -4.19 -1.13 -24.13
C TYR A 1026 -5.35 -0.96 -25.11
N GLY A 1027 -5.08 -0.29 -26.23
CA GLY A 1027 -6.09 -0.05 -27.27
C GLY A 1027 -6.70 -1.37 -27.73
N GLU A 1028 -8.00 -1.38 -28.00
CA GLU A 1028 -8.71 -2.50 -28.60
C GLU A 1028 -7.95 -2.96 -29.86
N VAL A 1029 -7.19 -4.05 -29.73
CA VAL A 1029 -6.64 -4.75 -30.88
C VAL A 1029 -7.82 -5.50 -31.49
N ASN A 1030 -8.36 -4.97 -32.59
CA ASN A 1030 -9.29 -5.74 -33.42
C ASN A 1030 -8.55 -6.97 -33.94
N VAL A 1031 -8.79 -8.12 -33.33
CA VAL A 1031 -8.37 -9.40 -33.86
C VAL A 1031 -9.29 -9.68 -35.05
N GLU A 1032 -8.80 -9.48 -36.26
CA GLU A 1032 -9.49 -9.97 -37.46
C GLU A 1032 -9.59 -11.49 -37.34
N GLU A 1033 -10.82 -12.03 -37.38
CA GLU A 1033 -11.05 -13.47 -37.42
C GLU A 1033 -10.27 -14.06 -38.61
N PRO A 1034 -9.47 -15.13 -38.42
CA PRO A 1034 -8.74 -15.73 -39.53
C PRO A 1034 -9.73 -16.37 -40.50
N GLU A 1035 -10.13 -15.63 -41.55
CA GLU A 1035 -11.19 -16.01 -42.49
C GLU A 1035 -10.85 -17.22 -43.40
N ASN A 1036 -9.69 -17.86 -43.30
CA ASN A 1036 -9.33 -18.99 -44.16
C ASN A 1036 -8.36 -19.99 -43.49
N ILE A 1037 -8.83 -20.79 -42.52
CA ILE A 1037 -8.13 -22.02 -42.13
C ILE A 1037 -8.84 -23.18 -42.83
N GLU A 1038 -8.23 -23.74 -43.88
CA GLU A 1038 -8.76 -24.93 -44.53
C GLU A 1038 -8.82 -26.11 -43.53
N PRO A 1039 -9.95 -26.82 -43.42
CA PRO A 1039 -10.05 -27.99 -42.56
C PRO A 1039 -9.10 -29.08 -43.05
N LEU A 1040 -8.29 -29.63 -42.15
CA LEU A 1040 -7.44 -30.79 -42.46
C LEU A 1040 -8.30 -31.97 -42.95
N PRO A 1041 -7.78 -32.83 -43.86
CA PRO A 1041 -8.55 -33.95 -44.39
C PRO A 1041 -9.04 -34.89 -43.28
N GLU A 1042 -10.28 -35.38 -43.38
CA GLU A 1042 -10.83 -36.34 -42.42
C GLU A 1042 -9.93 -37.58 -42.29
N GLY A 1043 -9.48 -37.89 -41.07
CA GLY A 1043 -8.62 -39.04 -40.76
C GLY A 1043 -7.17 -38.72 -40.40
N HIS A 1044 -6.76 -37.45 -40.40
CA HIS A 1044 -5.44 -37.05 -39.90
C HIS A 1044 -5.38 -37.11 -38.37
N ILE A 1045 -4.58 -38.04 -37.86
CA ILE A 1045 -4.17 -38.06 -36.45
C ILE A 1045 -3.05 -37.02 -36.29
N VAL A 1046 -3.10 -36.23 -35.22
CA VAL A 1046 -2.08 -35.25 -34.87
C VAL A 1046 -1.71 -35.40 -33.39
N TYR A 1047 -0.47 -35.09 -33.04
CA TYR A 1047 -0.06 -34.99 -31.63
C TYR A 1047 -0.18 -33.54 -31.13
N GLN A 1048 -0.56 -33.37 -29.86
CA GLN A 1048 -0.48 -32.09 -29.15
C GLN A 1048 0.13 -32.32 -27.76
N PHE A 1049 0.78 -31.30 -27.21
CA PHE A 1049 1.13 -31.28 -25.81
C PHE A 1049 -0.08 -30.91 -24.96
N ARG A 1050 -0.41 -31.76 -23.99
CA ARG A 1050 -1.43 -31.45 -22.98
C ARG A 1050 -0.81 -31.30 -21.61
N GLY A 1051 -1.09 -30.18 -20.95
CA GLY A 1051 -0.76 -29.97 -19.54
C GLY A 1051 -1.73 -30.74 -18.64
N LYS A 1052 -1.27 -31.22 -17.49
CA LYS A 1052 -2.08 -32.06 -16.60
C LYS A 1052 -3.28 -31.32 -15.97
N ASN A 1053 -3.19 -30.00 -15.80
CA ASN A 1053 -4.09 -29.23 -14.93
C ASN A 1053 -4.59 -27.88 -15.50
N SER A 1054 -4.27 -27.45 -16.72
CA SER A 1054 -4.63 -26.11 -17.22
C SER A 1054 -5.17 -26.14 -18.65
N GLU A 1055 -6.29 -25.43 -18.86
CA GLU A 1055 -6.86 -25.02 -20.15
C GLU A 1055 -6.34 -23.62 -20.57
N GLU A 1056 -5.18 -23.14 -20.11
CA GLU A 1056 -4.83 -21.69 -20.21
C GLU A 1056 -3.36 -21.37 -20.57
N TYR A 1057 -2.49 -22.36 -20.82
CA TYR A 1057 -1.08 -22.03 -21.09
C TYR A 1057 -0.45 -22.91 -22.16
N ASN A 1058 0.27 -22.25 -23.06
CA ASN A 1058 0.73 -22.81 -24.32
C ASN A 1058 2.26 -23.07 -24.28
N PRO A 1059 2.74 -24.29 -24.59
CA PRO A 1059 4.12 -24.73 -24.33
C PRO A 1059 5.17 -24.27 -25.37
N HIS A 1060 5.03 -23.06 -25.91
CA HIS A 1060 5.77 -22.51 -27.06
C HIS A 1060 7.30 -22.67 -27.06
N ASN A 1061 7.93 -22.84 -25.89
CA ASN A 1061 9.39 -22.73 -25.71
C ASN A 1061 10.11 -24.05 -25.32
N LEU A 1062 9.44 -25.20 -25.41
CA LEU A 1062 9.93 -26.44 -24.77
C LEU A 1062 10.15 -27.62 -25.73
N VAL A 1063 9.93 -27.41 -27.04
CA VAL A 1063 10.01 -28.45 -28.08
C VAL A 1063 11.23 -28.20 -28.95
N PHE A 1064 12.11 -29.19 -29.07
CA PHE A 1064 13.38 -29.06 -29.80
C PHE A 1064 13.41 -30.05 -30.96
N PRO A 1065 12.97 -29.62 -32.17
CA PRO A 1065 13.00 -30.47 -33.34
C PRO A 1065 14.42 -30.65 -33.86
N LEU A 1066 14.79 -31.87 -34.23
CA LEU A 1066 16.07 -32.17 -34.88
C LEU A 1066 15.85 -32.15 -36.40
N SER A 1067 16.44 -31.16 -37.07
CA SER A 1067 16.26 -30.91 -38.49
C SER A 1067 16.57 -32.14 -39.36
N ARG A 1068 15.61 -32.55 -40.20
CA ARG A 1068 15.78 -33.56 -41.26
C ARG A 1068 16.31 -32.97 -42.57
N LYS A 1069 16.35 -31.64 -42.73
CA LYS A 1069 16.61 -30.93 -44.02
C LYS A 1069 17.95 -31.25 -44.69
N GLN A 1070 18.86 -31.95 -44.00
CA GLN A 1070 20.13 -32.38 -44.58
C GLN A 1070 20.13 -33.77 -45.21
N ALA A 1071 19.15 -34.61 -44.92
CA ALA A 1071 19.04 -35.93 -45.55
C ALA A 1071 18.57 -35.83 -47.02
N GLU A 1072 17.93 -34.73 -47.41
CA GLU A 1072 17.43 -34.52 -48.78
C GLU A 1072 18.40 -33.76 -49.69
N GLN A 1073 19.53 -33.24 -49.16
CA GLN A 1073 20.48 -32.41 -49.93
C GLN A 1073 21.83 -33.10 -50.24
N ASN A 1074 22.01 -34.37 -49.87
CA ASN A 1074 23.13 -35.18 -50.35
C ASN A 1074 22.57 -36.40 -51.11
N PRO A 1075 22.64 -36.44 -52.46
CA PRO A 1075 22.20 -37.58 -53.24
C PRO A 1075 23.03 -38.85 -53.01
#